data_AF-A0A5J5BWD1-F1
#
_entry.id   AF-A0A5J5BWD1-F1
#
_cell.length_a   1.000
_cell.length_b   1.000
_cell.length_c   1.000
_cell.angle_alpha   90.00
_cell.angle_beta   90.00
_cell.angle_gamma   90.00
#
_symmetry.space_group_name_H-M   'P 1'
#
loop_
_entity.id
_entity.type
_entity.pdbx_description
1 polymer ?
#
loop_
_entity_poly.entity_id
_entity_poly.type
_entity_poly.pdbx_seq_one_letter_code
_entity_poly.pdbx_strand_id
1 'polypeptide(L)'
;MRKRDLAILMLSAVAIFFSLQHEGDFSFREAWFHLSEEYPIKYEAERLPPPIVADLNGDGKREILVATHDAKIQVLEPHASRVDEGFSEARVLAEVTLLPDKIRIASGRRAVAMAAGVIDRTYKRGQLEKQVIVVVTSGWSVMCFDHNLKKLWETNLQEDFPHNAHHREIAISIRNYTLKHGDTGLVIVGGRMEMQSHLYVDPFEEIGMADKNAEQHRRSANEKEASENSGTVDLRHFSFYAFAGRTGVLRWSRKNENIQAHSSDASELIPQHNYKLDVNALNSRHPGEFECREFRESILGVMPHHWDRREDTLLKLVHFRRHKRKALKKTPGKATNNPFHKPEENHPPGKDSTKKISNFIGKAAKYAGSAKPKKSLTYVPTITNYTQLWWVPNVVVAHQKEGIEAVHLASGRTICKLHLQEGGLHADINGDGVLDHVQVVGGNGAEQTVVSGSMELLRPCWAVATSGVPVREQLFNASICHHSPFNLFQHGEFSRSFGRTLDVNSLEVATPILIPRSDGHRHRKGSHGDVVFLTNRGEVTSYSPGLHGHDAVWQWQLLTGATWSNLPSPSGMMEAGMVVPTLKAFSLRVHDHQQLILAAGDQEAVVLSPGGSLLTSISLPVPPTHALICEDFTNDRLTDLILVTSNGVYGYVQTRQPGALFFSTLVGCLLVVMGVIFVSQHLNSIKGKPRVLTGQQ
;
A
#
# COMPACT_ATOMS: atom_id res chain seq x y z
N MET A 1 35.89 47.75 4.93
CA MET A 1 36.09 46.54 4.11
C MET A 1 36.58 46.93 2.74
N ARG A 2 37.65 46.30 2.22
CA ARG A 2 38.06 46.50 0.82
C ARG A 2 37.04 45.80 -0.09
N LYS A 3 36.85 46.28 -1.34
CA LYS A 3 35.95 45.65 -2.34
C LYS A 3 36.18 44.13 -2.48
N ARG A 4 37.42 43.70 -2.24
CA ARG A 4 37.86 42.30 -2.21
C ARG A 4 37.24 41.47 -1.07
N ASP A 5 37.19 42.02 0.14
CA ASP A 5 36.67 41.30 1.31
C ASP A 5 35.15 41.10 1.18
N LEU A 6 34.47 42.07 0.54
CA LEU A 6 33.05 41.98 0.20
C LEU A 6 32.78 40.94 -0.91
N ALA A 7 33.65 40.83 -1.92
CA ALA A 7 33.52 39.82 -2.97
C ALA A 7 33.69 38.39 -2.44
N ILE A 8 34.64 38.17 -1.52
CA ILE A 8 34.84 36.87 -0.86
C ILE A 8 33.62 36.50 -0.02
N LEU A 9 33.09 37.44 0.77
CA LEU A 9 31.89 37.21 1.57
C LEU A 9 30.67 36.87 0.71
N MET A 10 30.48 37.59 -0.41
CA MET A 10 29.40 37.28 -1.35
C MET A 10 29.55 35.91 -1.99
N LEU A 11 30.76 35.51 -2.37
CA LEU A 11 31.01 34.19 -2.96
C LEU A 11 30.79 33.06 -1.95
N SER A 12 31.22 33.25 -0.69
CA SER A 12 30.92 32.30 0.39
C SER A 12 29.43 32.25 0.74
N ALA A 13 28.71 33.38 0.67
CA ALA A 13 27.27 33.40 0.92
C ALA A 13 26.50 32.69 -0.19
N VAL A 14 26.89 32.90 -1.47
CA VAL A 14 26.34 32.17 -2.62
C VAL A 14 26.65 30.68 -2.52
N ALA A 15 27.84 30.32 -2.04
CA ALA A 15 28.24 28.94 -1.82
C ALA A 15 27.37 28.21 -0.80
N ILE A 16 27.21 28.83 0.36
CA ILE A 16 26.37 28.32 1.44
C ILE A 16 24.92 28.26 0.96
N PHE A 17 24.44 29.30 0.29
CA PHE A 17 23.09 29.35 -0.27
C PHE A 17 22.85 28.22 -1.29
N PHE A 18 23.76 28.02 -2.24
CA PHE A 18 23.65 26.98 -3.26
C PHE A 18 23.77 25.58 -2.65
N SER A 19 24.67 25.39 -1.69
CA SER A 19 24.82 24.12 -0.94
C SER A 19 23.63 23.82 -0.03
N LEU A 20 22.90 24.83 0.45
CA LEU A 20 21.66 24.65 1.21
C LEU A 20 20.45 24.41 0.29
N GLN A 21 20.51 24.89 -0.95
CA GLN A 21 19.45 24.70 -1.95
C GLN A 21 19.52 23.35 -2.65
N HIS A 22 20.72 22.80 -2.85
CA HIS A 22 20.89 21.44 -3.36
C HIS A 22 20.91 20.46 -2.20
N GLU A 23 19.82 19.71 -2.08
CA GLU A 23 19.72 18.61 -1.13
C GLU A 23 20.85 17.61 -1.43
N GLY A 24 21.66 17.29 -0.42
CA GLY A 24 22.75 16.33 -0.56
C GLY A 24 22.26 14.88 -0.61
N ASP A 25 23.20 13.95 -0.70
CA ASP A 25 22.91 12.52 -0.75
C ASP A 25 22.22 12.05 0.54
N PHE A 26 21.38 11.02 0.43
CA PHE A 26 20.75 10.36 1.56
C PHE A 26 21.29 8.94 1.70
N SER A 27 21.35 8.45 2.93
CA SER A 27 21.80 7.10 3.27
C SER A 27 20.97 6.56 4.42
N PHE A 28 20.76 5.25 4.47
CA PHE A 28 20.11 4.60 5.60
C PHE A 28 21.17 4.07 6.56
N ARG A 29 20.98 4.33 7.85
CA ARG A 29 21.89 3.86 8.90
C ARG A 29 21.17 2.92 9.83
N GLU A 30 21.88 1.90 10.27
CA GLU A 30 21.44 0.99 11.32
C GLU A 30 21.14 1.80 12.60
N ALA A 31 20.01 1.53 13.23
CA ALA A 31 19.61 2.26 14.43
C ALA A 31 19.34 1.32 15.61
N TRP A 32 18.42 0.38 15.44
CA TRP A 32 18.02 -0.51 16.52
C TRP A 32 17.61 -1.90 16.02
N PHE A 33 17.61 -2.88 16.91
CA PHE A 33 17.12 -4.23 16.66
C PHE A 33 16.38 -4.78 17.88
N HIS A 34 15.50 -5.74 17.67
CA HIS A 34 14.82 -6.47 18.72
C HIS A 34 14.74 -7.93 18.32
N LEU A 35 15.41 -8.81 19.08
CA LEU A 35 15.43 -10.24 18.80
C LEU A 35 14.22 -10.93 19.43
N SER A 36 13.66 -11.87 18.70
CA SER A 36 12.66 -12.81 19.17
C SER A 36 13.27 -14.20 19.18
N GLU A 37 12.74 -15.10 20.02
CA GLU A 37 13.08 -16.52 19.92
C GLU A 37 12.76 -17.03 18.51
N GLU A 38 13.72 -17.74 17.93
CA GLU A 38 13.59 -18.29 16.58
C GLU A 38 12.51 -19.37 16.59
N TYR A 39 11.39 -19.07 15.93
CA TYR A 39 10.28 -20.00 15.80
C TYR A 39 10.24 -20.52 14.36
N PRO A 40 10.36 -21.85 14.14
CA PRO A 40 10.30 -22.40 12.80
C PRO A 40 8.87 -22.25 12.26
N ILE A 41 8.67 -21.28 11.37
CA ILE A 41 7.41 -21.07 10.65
C ILE A 41 7.28 -22.22 9.65
N LYS A 42 6.32 -23.13 9.87
CA LYS A 42 6.06 -24.25 8.96
C LYS A 42 5.01 -23.93 7.89
N TYR A 43 4.15 -22.95 8.17
CA TYR A 43 3.05 -22.58 7.30
C TYR A 43 2.87 -21.06 7.28
N GLU A 44 2.45 -20.50 6.15
CA GLU A 44 2.06 -19.08 6.04
C GLU A 44 1.06 -18.62 7.12
N ALA A 45 0.15 -19.50 7.54
CA ALA A 45 -0.81 -19.23 8.64
C ALA A 45 -0.14 -18.98 10.00
N GLU A 46 1.12 -19.41 10.18
CA GLU A 46 1.90 -19.26 11.41
C GLU A 46 2.71 -17.97 11.49
N ARG A 47 2.92 -17.30 10.35
CA ARG A 47 3.68 -16.05 10.27
C ARG A 47 2.95 -14.96 11.08
N LEU A 48 3.67 -14.22 11.92
CA LEU A 48 3.12 -13.12 12.71
C LEU A 48 2.77 -11.91 11.83
N PRO A 49 1.86 -11.03 12.26
CA PRO A 49 1.59 -9.78 11.54
C PRO A 49 2.81 -8.85 11.53
N PRO A 50 2.93 -7.97 10.51
CA PRO A 50 3.98 -6.96 10.48
C PRO A 50 3.88 -5.99 11.69
N PRO A 51 5.01 -5.44 12.15
CA PRO A 51 5.03 -4.45 13.21
C PRO A 51 4.32 -3.17 12.81
N ILE A 52 3.77 -2.46 13.80
CA ILE A 52 3.05 -1.20 13.59
C ILE A 52 3.83 -0.07 14.22
N VAL A 53 3.97 1.04 13.50
CA VAL A 53 4.52 2.28 14.03
C VAL A 53 3.36 3.20 14.40
N ALA A 54 3.22 3.55 15.68
CA ALA A 54 2.13 4.41 16.15
C ALA A 54 2.55 5.22 17.38
N ASP A 55 2.01 6.43 17.51
CA ASP A 55 2.05 7.21 18.75
C ASP A 55 0.81 6.86 19.59
N LEU A 56 0.97 5.95 20.54
CA LEU A 56 -0.15 5.40 21.31
C LEU A 56 -0.72 6.41 22.30
N ASN A 57 0.15 7.13 22.99
CA ASN A 57 -0.21 8.01 24.11
C ASN A 57 -0.49 9.47 23.66
N GLY A 58 -0.16 9.81 22.40
CA GLY A 58 -0.33 11.11 21.77
C GLY A 58 0.76 12.12 22.13
N ASP A 59 1.92 11.70 22.63
CA ASP A 59 3.01 12.58 23.09
C ASP A 59 3.93 13.07 21.95
N GLY A 60 3.70 12.58 20.72
CA GLY A 60 4.48 12.90 19.54
C GLY A 60 5.70 12.02 19.33
N LYS A 61 5.96 11.01 20.17
CA LYS A 61 6.92 9.95 19.89
C LYS A 61 6.16 8.74 19.35
N ARG A 62 6.77 8.05 18.39
CA ARG A 62 6.16 6.85 17.82
C ARG A 62 6.83 5.63 18.42
N GLU A 63 6.01 4.72 18.92
CA GLU A 63 6.44 3.41 19.38
C GLU A 63 6.23 2.35 18.29
N ILE A 64 6.91 1.22 18.46
CA ILE A 64 6.82 0.09 17.53
C ILE A 64 6.17 -1.08 18.25
N LEU A 65 5.05 -1.54 17.72
CA LEU A 65 4.30 -2.67 18.26
C LEU A 65 4.67 -3.94 17.53
N VAL A 66 5.11 -4.95 18.28
CA VAL A 66 5.53 -6.25 17.73
C VAL A 66 4.68 -7.35 18.37
N ALA A 67 4.17 -8.26 17.54
CA ALA A 67 3.55 -9.50 18.00
C ALA A 67 4.63 -10.56 18.20
N THR A 68 4.37 -11.49 19.12
CA THR A 68 5.30 -12.58 19.47
C THR A 68 4.60 -13.94 19.37
N HIS A 69 5.38 -14.99 19.17
CA HIS A 69 4.84 -16.36 19.01
C HIS A 69 4.22 -16.92 20.31
N ASP A 70 4.60 -16.40 21.48
CA ASP A 70 4.01 -16.73 22.78
C ASP A 70 2.70 -15.97 23.08
N ALA A 71 2.06 -15.40 22.05
CA ALA A 71 0.81 -14.67 22.11
C ALA A 71 0.87 -13.42 23.00
N LYS A 72 1.93 -12.63 22.88
CA LYS A 72 2.03 -11.29 23.46
C LYS A 72 2.15 -10.20 22.40
N ILE A 73 1.86 -8.98 22.83
CA ILE A 73 2.20 -7.75 22.10
C ILE A 73 3.21 -6.98 22.96
N GLN A 74 4.31 -6.57 22.34
CA GLN A 74 5.34 -5.75 22.97
C GLN A 74 5.37 -4.37 22.31
N VAL A 75 5.55 -3.34 23.13
CA VAL A 75 5.73 -1.95 22.70
C VAL A 75 7.19 -1.59 22.88
N LEU A 76 7.85 -1.28 21.77
CA LEU A 76 9.27 -0.96 21.71
C LEU A 76 9.48 0.54 21.54
N GLU A 77 10.49 1.08 22.21
CA GLU A 77 10.97 2.45 22.00
C GLU A 77 12.11 2.44 20.97
N PRO A 78 11.88 2.97 19.75
CA PRO A 78 12.96 3.09 18.77
C PRO A 78 13.93 4.17 19.23
N HIS A 79 15.19 3.80 19.43
CA HIS A 79 16.25 4.75 19.73
C HIS A 79 17.16 4.90 18.51
N ALA A 80 17.51 6.13 18.16
CA ALA A 80 18.59 6.40 17.22
C ALA A 80 19.91 6.32 17.99
N SER A 81 20.70 5.28 17.73
CA SER A 81 22.07 5.18 18.24
C SER A 81 22.91 6.41 17.85
N ARG A 82 23.94 6.73 18.63
CA ARG A 82 24.88 7.80 18.26
C ARG A 82 25.64 7.36 17.00
N VAL A 83 26.01 8.36 16.21
CA VAL A 83 26.52 8.35 14.82
C VAL A 83 27.51 7.24 14.41
N ASP A 84 28.16 6.53 15.33
CA ASP A 84 29.24 5.55 15.09
C ASP A 84 29.01 4.13 15.69
N GLU A 85 27.92 3.89 16.41
CA GLU A 85 27.57 2.58 16.97
C GLU A 85 26.41 2.03 16.15
N GLY A 86 26.59 0.88 15.46
CA GLY A 86 25.59 0.26 14.57
C GLY A 86 24.27 -0.14 15.26
N PHE A 87 23.78 -1.35 15.00
CA PHE A 87 22.54 -1.81 15.67
C PHE A 87 22.61 -1.78 17.21
N SER A 88 21.60 -1.18 17.84
CA SER A 88 21.41 -1.16 19.31
C SER A 88 20.13 -1.87 19.74
N GLU A 89 20.11 -2.54 20.88
CA GLU A 89 18.91 -3.29 21.29
C GLU A 89 17.77 -2.32 21.70
N ALA A 90 16.58 -2.51 21.12
CA ALA A 90 15.41 -1.70 21.40
C ALA A 90 14.82 -2.04 22.77
N ARG A 91 14.50 -0.99 23.53
CA ARG A 91 13.92 -1.13 24.86
C ARG A 91 12.44 -1.51 24.78
N VAL A 92 12.05 -2.58 25.46
CA VAL A 92 10.64 -2.93 25.68
C VAL A 92 10.06 -2.00 26.76
N LEU A 93 9.06 -1.20 26.40
CA LEU A 93 8.37 -0.28 27.31
C LEU A 93 7.23 -0.98 28.07
N ALA A 94 6.47 -1.81 27.37
CA ALA A 94 5.32 -2.51 27.90
C ALA A 94 5.07 -3.80 27.13
N GLU A 95 4.44 -4.77 27.78
CA GLU A 95 3.96 -6.00 27.16
C GLU A 95 2.56 -6.36 27.66
N VAL A 96 1.79 -7.04 26.82
CA VAL A 96 0.47 -7.57 27.18
C VAL A 96 0.28 -8.96 26.58
N THR A 97 -0.33 -9.85 27.35
CA THR A 97 -0.70 -11.20 26.88
C THR A 97 -2.08 -11.21 26.22
N LEU A 98 -2.21 -11.97 25.14
CA LEU A 98 -3.46 -12.25 24.44
C LEU A 98 -4.19 -13.48 25.01
N LEU A 99 -3.58 -14.16 25.99
CA LEU A 99 -4.16 -15.32 26.64
C LEU A 99 -5.36 -14.91 27.52
N PRO A 100 -6.38 -15.78 27.65
CA PRO A 100 -7.44 -15.57 28.63
C PRO A 100 -6.90 -15.59 30.06
N ASP A 101 -7.45 -14.77 30.95
CA ASP A 101 -7.01 -14.63 32.35
C ASP A 101 -6.97 -15.96 33.14
N LYS A 102 -7.72 -16.98 32.71
CA LYS A 102 -7.89 -18.27 33.41
C LYS A 102 -7.36 -19.49 32.65
N ILE A 103 -6.88 -19.33 31.41
CA ILE A 103 -6.54 -20.46 30.54
C ILE A 103 -5.15 -20.23 29.95
N ARG A 104 -4.21 -21.14 30.22
CA ARG A 104 -2.83 -21.10 29.70
C ARG A 104 -2.66 -21.85 28.38
N ILE A 105 -3.70 -21.86 27.54
CA ILE A 105 -3.68 -22.50 26.23
C ILE A 105 -3.44 -21.39 25.20
N ALA A 106 -2.29 -21.44 24.52
CA ALA A 106 -1.93 -20.47 23.48
C ALA A 106 -2.59 -20.77 22.12
N SER A 107 -3.16 -21.96 21.94
CA SER A 107 -3.86 -22.34 20.71
C SER A 107 -4.99 -21.35 20.42
N GLY A 108 -5.03 -20.84 19.18
CA GLY A 108 -6.01 -19.84 18.75
C GLY A 108 -5.77 -18.41 19.26
N ARG A 109 -4.71 -18.14 20.04
CA ARG A 109 -4.45 -16.82 20.65
C ARG A 109 -3.28 -16.05 20.03
N ARG A 110 -2.54 -16.66 19.10
CA ARG A 110 -1.52 -15.97 18.31
C ARG A 110 -2.13 -14.82 17.51
N ALA A 111 -1.51 -13.66 17.51
CA ALA A 111 -1.93 -12.54 16.67
C ALA A 111 -1.73 -12.89 15.18
N VAL A 112 -2.71 -12.54 14.35
CA VAL A 112 -2.68 -12.73 12.90
C VAL A 112 -2.75 -11.39 12.17
N ALA A 113 -3.49 -10.43 12.73
CA ALA A 113 -3.51 -9.06 12.25
C ALA A 113 -3.54 -8.09 13.43
N MET A 114 -2.92 -6.94 13.23
CA MET A 114 -2.95 -5.84 14.18
C MET A 114 -3.17 -4.53 13.41
N ALA A 115 -3.80 -3.55 14.06
CA ALA A 115 -3.85 -2.17 13.59
C ALA A 115 -3.94 -1.20 14.77
N ALA A 116 -3.38 0.00 14.59
CA ALA A 116 -3.53 1.11 15.53
C ALA A 116 -4.33 2.25 14.89
N GLY A 117 -5.08 3.00 15.70
CA GLY A 117 -5.77 4.19 15.22
C GLY A 117 -6.59 4.92 16.27
N VAL A 118 -7.14 6.07 15.88
CA VAL A 118 -7.89 6.97 16.77
C VAL A 118 -9.39 6.69 16.68
N ILE A 119 -10.05 6.54 17.84
CA ILE A 119 -11.51 6.36 17.97
C ILE A 119 -12.24 7.58 18.55
N ASP A 120 -11.55 8.45 19.28
CA ASP A 120 -12.16 9.59 19.96
C ASP A 120 -12.48 10.72 18.98
N ARG A 121 -13.69 11.31 19.11
CA ARG A 121 -14.22 12.33 18.17
C ARG A 121 -13.89 13.77 18.58
N THR A 122 -13.72 14.01 19.88
CA THR A 122 -13.68 15.35 20.46
C THR A 122 -12.26 15.81 20.73
N TYR A 123 -11.75 16.64 19.82
CA TYR A 123 -10.52 17.37 20.04
C TYR A 123 -10.79 18.59 20.93
N LYS A 124 -10.72 18.40 22.26
CA LYS A 124 -10.54 19.57 23.12
C LYS A 124 -9.14 20.12 22.83
N ARG A 125 -9.03 21.43 22.56
CA ARG A 125 -7.76 22.08 22.26
C ARG A 125 -6.79 21.82 23.43
N GLY A 126 -5.70 21.09 23.17
CA GLY A 126 -4.71 20.69 24.18
C GLY A 126 -4.84 19.27 24.73
N GLN A 127 -5.81 18.47 24.28
CA GLN A 127 -5.90 17.04 24.62
C GLN A 127 -5.08 16.21 23.63
N LEU A 128 -4.26 15.29 24.14
CA LEU A 128 -3.43 14.38 23.34
C LEU A 128 -4.31 13.37 22.58
N GLU A 129 -3.95 13.10 21.33
CA GLU A 129 -4.65 12.13 20.47
C GLU A 129 -4.20 10.72 20.80
N LYS A 130 -4.94 10.05 21.68
CA LYS A 130 -4.63 8.67 22.07
C LYS A 130 -5.14 7.69 21.03
N GLN A 131 -4.33 6.66 20.76
CA GLN A 131 -4.70 5.59 19.85
C GLN A 131 -5.11 4.34 20.63
N VAL A 132 -5.89 3.49 19.95
CA VAL A 132 -6.23 2.14 20.39
C VAL A 132 -5.59 1.15 19.44
N ILE A 133 -5.33 -0.05 19.95
CA ILE A 133 -4.76 -1.17 19.20
C ILE A 133 -5.84 -2.23 19.09
N VAL A 134 -6.13 -2.67 17.87
CA VAL A 134 -7.03 -3.80 17.63
C VAL A 134 -6.20 -4.97 17.12
N VAL A 135 -6.37 -6.12 17.74
CA VAL A 135 -5.67 -7.36 17.39
C VAL A 135 -6.68 -8.45 17.11
N VAL A 136 -6.45 -9.18 16.03
CA VAL A 136 -7.20 -10.38 15.69
C VAL A 136 -6.31 -11.59 15.87
N THR A 137 -6.81 -12.60 16.58
CA THR A 137 -6.09 -13.83 16.83
C THR A 137 -6.42 -14.94 15.82
N SER A 138 -5.60 -15.98 15.78
CA SER A 138 -5.82 -17.15 14.91
C SER A 138 -7.14 -17.86 15.16
N GLY A 139 -7.63 -17.85 16.40
CA GLY A 139 -8.95 -18.36 16.80
C GLY A 139 -10.10 -17.37 16.65
N TRP A 140 -9.95 -16.33 15.82
CA TRP A 140 -10.99 -15.34 15.52
C TRP A 140 -11.51 -14.52 16.71
N SER A 141 -10.64 -14.29 17.71
CA SER A 141 -10.93 -13.33 18.78
C SER A 141 -10.45 -11.93 18.36
N VAL A 142 -11.34 -10.96 18.37
CA VAL A 142 -11.03 -9.54 18.12
C VAL A 142 -10.93 -8.84 19.47
N MET A 143 -9.75 -8.30 19.76
CA MET A 143 -9.45 -7.61 21.01
C MET A 143 -9.10 -6.16 20.73
N CYS A 144 -9.56 -5.25 21.58
CA CYS A 144 -9.20 -3.84 21.52
C CYS A 144 -8.52 -3.43 22.82
N PHE A 145 -7.37 -2.78 22.71
CA PHE A 145 -6.57 -2.29 23.82
C PHE A 145 -6.45 -0.76 23.76
N ASP A 146 -6.39 -0.12 24.91
CA ASP A 146 -6.06 1.31 24.97
C ASP A 146 -4.54 1.56 24.86
N HIS A 147 -4.16 2.85 24.82
CA HIS A 147 -2.77 3.31 24.85
C HIS A 147 -1.87 2.75 25.96
N ASN A 148 -2.43 2.20 27.05
CA ASN A 148 -1.65 1.57 28.13
C ASN A 148 -1.68 0.02 28.04
N LEU A 149 -2.06 -0.51 26.87
CA LEU A 149 -2.30 -1.94 26.64
C LEU A 149 -3.36 -2.56 27.56
N LYS A 150 -4.28 -1.75 28.10
CA LYS A 150 -5.41 -2.28 28.87
C LYS A 150 -6.51 -2.71 27.91
N LYS A 151 -6.92 -3.97 28.01
CA LYS A 151 -8.03 -4.52 27.23
C LYS A 151 -9.32 -3.75 27.51
N LEU A 152 -9.90 -3.14 26.47
CA LEU A 152 -11.17 -2.43 26.51
C LEU A 152 -12.35 -3.38 26.31
N TRP A 153 -12.24 -4.26 25.32
CA TRP A 153 -13.25 -5.27 25.00
C TRP A 153 -12.63 -6.41 24.18
N GLU A 154 -13.33 -7.53 24.17
CA GLU A 154 -12.98 -8.74 23.41
C GLU A 154 -14.27 -9.35 22.87
N THR A 155 -14.27 -9.70 21.59
CA THR A 155 -15.39 -10.37 20.91
C THR A 155 -14.85 -11.62 20.23
N ASN A 156 -15.43 -12.78 20.55
CA ASN A 156 -15.08 -14.03 19.91
C ASN A 156 -16.01 -14.29 18.72
N LEU A 157 -15.44 -14.53 17.53
CA LEU A 157 -16.16 -14.85 16.29
C LEU A 157 -15.96 -16.31 15.85
N GLN A 158 -15.40 -17.16 16.72
CA GLN A 158 -15.07 -18.55 16.39
C GLN A 158 -16.28 -19.39 15.99
N GLU A 159 -17.48 -19.13 16.53
CA GLU A 159 -18.70 -19.85 16.17
C GLU A 159 -19.07 -19.72 14.67
N ASP A 160 -18.56 -18.68 14.00
CA ASP A 160 -18.82 -18.44 12.59
C ASP A 160 -17.96 -19.31 11.66
N PHE A 161 -16.96 -20.03 12.19
CA PHE A 161 -15.96 -20.73 11.38
C PHE A 161 -15.56 -22.09 11.97
N PRO A 162 -15.25 -23.08 11.12
CA PRO A 162 -14.81 -24.39 11.58
C PRO A 162 -13.45 -24.31 12.27
N HIS A 163 -13.23 -25.18 13.25
CA HIS A 163 -12.02 -25.18 14.10
C HIS A 163 -10.70 -25.41 13.35
N ASN A 164 -10.74 -26.01 12.14
CA ASN A 164 -9.56 -26.36 11.34
C ASN A 164 -9.29 -25.38 10.19
N ALA A 165 -9.92 -24.21 10.22
CA ALA A 165 -9.69 -23.17 9.23
C ALA A 165 -8.64 -22.17 9.74
N HIS A 166 -7.82 -21.67 8.81
CA HIS A 166 -6.84 -20.63 9.07
C HIS A 166 -7.15 -19.37 8.25
N HIS A 167 -6.61 -18.23 8.67
CA HIS A 167 -6.79 -16.97 7.94
C HIS A 167 -5.96 -16.97 6.66
N ARG A 168 -6.62 -16.80 5.53
CA ARG A 168 -5.96 -16.57 4.24
C ARG A 168 -5.83 -15.08 3.95
N GLU A 169 -6.84 -14.30 4.35
CA GLU A 169 -6.86 -12.85 4.20
C GLU A 169 -7.41 -12.22 5.48
N ILE A 170 -6.85 -11.07 5.87
CA ILE A 170 -7.33 -10.33 7.02
C ILE A 170 -6.95 -8.86 6.91
N ALA A 171 -7.87 -7.97 7.29
CA ALA A 171 -7.59 -6.56 7.35
C ALA A 171 -8.42 -5.86 8.42
N ILE A 172 -7.82 -4.84 9.04
CA ILE A 172 -8.42 -4.06 10.13
C ILE A 172 -8.38 -2.58 9.73
N SER A 173 -9.49 -1.87 9.91
CA SER A 173 -9.57 -0.42 9.75
C SER A 173 -10.17 0.23 10.99
N ILE A 174 -9.42 1.15 11.61
CA ILE A 174 -9.82 1.92 12.80
C ILE A 174 -9.95 3.39 12.41
N ARG A 175 -11.13 3.98 12.64
CA ARG A 175 -11.42 5.38 12.32
C ARG A 175 -12.29 6.05 13.39
N ASN A 176 -12.20 7.38 13.48
CA ASN A 176 -12.99 8.21 14.40
C ASN A 176 -14.44 8.49 13.94
N TYR A 177 -14.89 7.85 12.85
CA TYR A 177 -16.27 7.92 12.40
C TYR A 177 -17.18 7.06 13.27
N THR A 178 -18.49 7.33 13.25
CA THR A 178 -19.48 6.54 13.99
C THR A 178 -20.68 6.23 13.14
N LEU A 179 -21.30 5.07 13.35
CA LEU A 179 -22.49 4.64 12.62
C LEU A 179 -23.80 4.91 13.36
N LYS A 180 -23.77 4.94 14.70
CA LYS A 180 -24.93 5.30 15.53
C LYS A 180 -24.61 6.49 16.45
N HIS A 181 -25.65 7.19 16.86
CA HIS A 181 -25.52 8.24 17.89
C HIS A 181 -25.19 7.58 19.23
N GLY A 182 -24.25 8.16 19.98
CA GLY A 182 -23.74 7.59 21.23
C GLY A 182 -22.46 6.76 21.08
N ASP A 183 -22.13 6.35 19.85
CA ASP A 183 -20.90 5.59 19.59
C ASP A 183 -19.67 6.51 19.57
N THR A 184 -18.51 5.89 19.78
CA THR A 184 -17.19 6.51 19.67
C THR A 184 -16.29 5.59 18.85
N GLY A 185 -15.85 6.11 17.71
CA GLY A 185 -15.06 5.40 16.71
C GLY A 185 -15.78 4.23 16.05
N LEU A 186 -15.11 3.69 15.04
CA LEU A 186 -15.53 2.57 14.22
C LEU A 186 -14.32 1.66 13.98
N VAL A 187 -14.48 0.39 14.30
CA VAL A 187 -13.51 -0.66 14.01
C VAL A 187 -14.16 -1.60 13.01
N ILE A 188 -13.54 -1.78 11.85
CA ILE A 188 -13.99 -2.70 10.82
C ILE A 188 -12.94 -3.77 10.68
N VAL A 189 -13.36 -5.01 10.78
CA VAL A 189 -12.51 -6.18 10.60
C VAL A 189 -13.08 -6.98 9.44
N GLY A 190 -12.23 -7.34 8.51
CA GLY A 190 -12.57 -8.22 7.40
C GLY A 190 -11.61 -9.38 7.34
N GLY A 191 -12.08 -10.56 6.94
CA GLY A 191 -11.21 -11.71 6.74
C GLY A 191 -11.85 -12.83 5.96
N ARG A 192 -10.99 -13.65 5.37
CA ARG A 192 -11.34 -14.88 4.64
C ARG A 192 -10.55 -16.03 5.23
N MET A 193 -11.21 -17.17 5.36
CA MET A 193 -10.60 -18.37 5.90
C MET A 193 -10.37 -19.42 4.82
N GLU A 194 -9.45 -20.33 5.06
CA GLU A 194 -9.18 -21.47 4.19
C GLU A 194 -9.06 -22.73 5.04
N MET A 195 -9.65 -23.82 4.56
CA MET A 195 -9.55 -25.12 5.23
C MET A 195 -8.14 -25.65 5.05
N GLN A 196 -7.50 -26.08 6.14
CA GLN A 196 -6.24 -26.80 6.00
C GLN A 196 -6.50 -28.15 5.31
N SER A 197 -5.77 -28.44 4.23
CA SER A 197 -5.91 -29.71 3.51
C SER A 197 -5.62 -30.88 4.45
N HIS A 198 -6.45 -31.93 4.37
CA HIS A 198 -6.58 -33.08 5.29
C HIS A 198 -5.32 -33.94 5.54
N LEU A 199 -4.12 -33.50 5.21
CA LEU A 199 -2.94 -34.36 5.28
C LEU A 199 -2.37 -34.54 6.70
N TYR A 200 -2.66 -33.66 7.67
CA TYR A 200 -2.08 -33.76 9.01
C TYR A 200 -2.98 -33.18 10.10
N VAL A 201 -3.94 -33.97 10.58
CA VAL A 201 -4.59 -33.77 11.89
C VAL A 201 -3.69 -34.39 12.95
N ASP A 202 -3.41 -33.68 14.05
CA ASP A 202 -2.76 -34.25 15.24
C ASP A 202 -3.68 -35.36 15.80
N PRO A 203 -3.22 -36.62 15.96
CA PRO A 203 -4.07 -37.73 16.42
C PRO A 203 -4.86 -37.45 17.71
N PHE A 204 -4.40 -36.52 18.54
CA PHE A 204 -5.10 -36.11 19.77
C PHE A 204 -6.31 -35.18 19.52
N GLU A 205 -6.30 -34.37 18.45
CA GLU A 205 -7.45 -33.54 18.09
C GLU A 205 -8.57 -34.36 17.43
N GLU A 206 -8.22 -35.42 16.70
CA GLU A 206 -9.18 -36.36 16.10
C GLU A 206 -10.03 -37.08 17.17
N ILE A 207 -9.40 -37.49 18.28
CA ILE A 207 -10.09 -38.13 19.41
C ILE A 207 -11.04 -37.14 20.10
N GLY A 208 -10.62 -35.89 20.31
CA GLY A 208 -11.48 -34.85 20.90
C GLY A 208 -12.67 -34.47 20.02
N MET A 209 -12.52 -34.54 18.69
CA MET A 209 -13.62 -34.34 17.73
C MET A 209 -14.60 -35.51 17.71
N ALA A 210 -14.10 -36.75 17.81
CA ALA A 210 -14.95 -37.95 17.91
C ALA A 210 -15.80 -37.93 19.19
N ASP A 211 -15.23 -37.52 20.33
CA ASP A 211 -15.95 -37.43 21.60
C ASP A 211 -17.03 -36.33 21.58
N LYS A 212 -16.73 -35.15 21.02
CA LYS A 212 -17.72 -34.06 20.89
C LYS A 212 -18.85 -34.42 19.92
N ASN A 213 -18.53 -35.05 18.80
CA ASN A 213 -19.53 -35.51 17.83
C ASN A 213 -20.41 -36.61 18.43
N ALA A 214 -19.82 -37.55 19.19
CA ALA A 214 -20.57 -38.58 19.91
C ALA A 214 -21.50 -37.98 20.98
N GLU A 215 -21.08 -36.93 21.67
CA GLU A 215 -21.89 -36.23 22.67
C GLU A 215 -23.02 -35.40 22.03
N GLN A 216 -22.77 -34.82 20.85
CA GLN A 216 -23.76 -34.10 20.05
C GLN A 216 -24.78 -35.06 19.40
N HIS A 217 -24.36 -36.27 19.00
CA HIS A 217 -25.23 -37.36 18.58
C HIS A 217 -26.07 -37.93 19.74
N ARG A 218 -25.54 -37.95 20.97
CA ARG A 218 -26.32 -38.32 22.17
C ARG A 218 -27.39 -37.30 22.52
N ARG A 219 -27.11 -36.00 22.34
CA ARG A 219 -28.08 -34.91 22.61
C ARG A 219 -29.18 -34.81 21.55
N SER A 220 -28.83 -34.99 20.27
CA SER A 220 -29.79 -34.95 19.16
C SER A 220 -30.76 -36.14 19.10
N ALA A 221 -30.50 -37.23 19.83
CA ALA A 221 -31.44 -38.35 19.95
C ALA A 221 -32.66 -38.06 20.85
N ASN A 222 -32.59 -37.04 21.71
CA ASN A 222 -33.65 -36.74 22.71
C ASN A 222 -34.52 -35.52 22.39
N GLU A 223 -34.18 -34.71 21.39
CA GLU A 223 -34.97 -33.54 21.00
C GLU A 223 -35.35 -33.63 19.52
N LYS A 224 -36.66 -33.81 19.24
CA LYS A 224 -37.22 -33.60 17.91
C LYS A 224 -37.28 -32.09 17.63
N GLU A 225 -36.14 -31.49 17.31
CA GLU A 225 -36.09 -30.18 16.68
C GLU A 225 -35.62 -30.31 15.24
N ALA A 226 -36.19 -29.45 14.38
CA ALA A 226 -35.95 -29.44 12.95
C ALA A 226 -34.45 -29.37 12.68
N SER A 227 -33.97 -30.27 11.82
CA SER A 227 -32.64 -30.22 11.23
C SER A 227 -32.41 -28.83 10.63
N GLU A 228 -31.82 -27.93 11.41
CA GLU A 228 -31.13 -26.76 10.87
C GLU A 228 -30.05 -27.33 9.95
N ASN A 229 -30.23 -27.12 8.65
CA ASN A 229 -29.20 -27.40 7.67
C ASN A 229 -27.92 -26.71 8.17
N SER A 230 -26.95 -27.49 8.64
CA SER A 230 -25.58 -27.05 8.79
C SER A 230 -25.08 -26.75 7.38
N GLY A 231 -25.45 -25.58 6.86
CA GLY A 231 -24.96 -25.08 5.60
C GLY A 231 -23.45 -25.13 5.68
N THR A 232 -22.84 -25.93 4.80
CA THR A 232 -21.39 -25.95 4.60
C THR A 232 -20.92 -24.50 4.54
N VAL A 233 -20.24 -24.03 5.59
CA VAL A 233 -19.76 -22.65 5.68
C VAL A 233 -18.86 -22.43 4.47
N ASP A 234 -19.27 -21.56 3.55
CA ASP A 234 -18.45 -21.27 2.38
C ASP A 234 -17.27 -20.39 2.81
N LEU A 235 -16.17 -21.04 3.17
CA LEU A 235 -14.93 -20.40 3.58
C LEU A 235 -14.34 -19.51 2.47
N ARG A 236 -14.84 -19.60 1.23
CA ARG A 236 -14.36 -18.80 0.11
C ARG A 236 -14.77 -17.33 0.20
N HIS A 237 -15.79 -16.96 0.97
CA HIS A 237 -16.27 -15.58 1.02
C HIS A 237 -15.53 -14.72 2.06
N PHE A 238 -15.18 -13.49 1.66
CA PHE A 238 -14.60 -12.50 2.57
C PHE A 238 -15.69 -11.92 3.49
N SER A 239 -15.58 -12.22 4.79
CA SER A 239 -16.52 -11.78 5.81
C SER A 239 -16.15 -10.41 6.36
N PHE A 240 -17.15 -9.61 6.74
CA PHE A 240 -16.96 -8.28 7.33
C PHE A 240 -17.70 -8.13 8.65
N TYR A 241 -17.07 -7.44 9.60
CA TYR A 241 -17.61 -7.14 10.92
C TYR A 241 -17.32 -5.68 11.27
N ALA A 242 -18.35 -4.92 11.62
CA ALA A 242 -18.21 -3.54 12.06
C ALA A 242 -18.61 -3.38 13.53
N PHE A 243 -17.69 -2.89 14.34
CA PHE A 243 -17.84 -2.70 15.78
C PHE A 243 -17.82 -1.23 16.17
N ALA A 244 -18.56 -0.87 17.21
CA ALA A 244 -18.40 0.41 17.88
C ALA A 244 -17.02 0.45 18.57
N GLY A 245 -16.19 1.45 18.27
CA GLY A 245 -14.77 1.44 18.63
C GLY A 245 -14.48 1.29 20.13
N ARG A 246 -15.21 2.02 20.99
CA ARG A 246 -14.99 1.98 22.45
C ARG A 246 -15.61 0.78 23.16
N THR A 247 -16.76 0.29 22.68
CA THR A 247 -17.57 -0.71 23.42
C THR A 247 -17.50 -2.11 22.82
N GLY A 248 -17.02 -2.26 21.58
CA GLY A 248 -16.98 -3.55 20.89
C GLY A 248 -18.35 -4.06 20.42
N VAL A 249 -19.41 -3.25 20.55
CA VAL A 249 -20.76 -3.67 20.13
C VAL A 249 -20.82 -3.81 18.61
N LEU A 250 -21.21 -5.00 18.14
CA LEU A 250 -21.40 -5.30 16.73
C LEU A 250 -22.55 -4.43 16.15
N ARG A 251 -22.26 -3.71 15.07
CA ARG A 251 -23.21 -2.81 14.37
C ARG A 251 -23.83 -3.46 13.15
N TRP A 252 -23.02 -4.18 12.39
CA TRP A 252 -23.44 -5.03 11.30
C TRP A 252 -22.33 -6.06 11.05
N SER A 253 -22.72 -7.21 10.50
CA SER A 253 -21.80 -8.25 10.03
C SER A 253 -22.32 -8.80 8.71
N ARG A 254 -21.42 -9.22 7.83
CA ARG A 254 -21.70 -9.94 6.59
C ARG A 254 -20.84 -11.20 6.58
N LYS A 255 -21.49 -12.36 6.66
CA LYS A 255 -20.80 -13.65 6.89
C LYS A 255 -20.93 -14.61 5.71
N ASN A 256 -22.10 -14.69 5.05
CA ASN A 256 -22.31 -15.46 3.82
C ASN A 256 -23.51 -14.92 3.05
N GLU A 257 -23.39 -14.86 1.72
CA GLU A 257 -24.54 -14.82 0.80
C GLU A 257 -24.89 -16.27 0.49
N ASN A 258 -26.13 -16.70 0.76
CA ASN A 258 -26.58 -18.07 0.51
C ASN A 258 -26.56 -18.36 -1.01
N ILE A 259 -25.41 -18.76 -1.54
CA ILE A 259 -25.30 -19.26 -2.91
C ILE A 259 -25.41 -20.78 -2.83
N GLN A 260 -26.45 -21.34 -3.46
CA GLN A 260 -26.42 -22.74 -3.88
C GLN A 260 -25.23 -22.87 -4.84
N ALA A 261 -24.10 -23.36 -4.33
CA ALA A 261 -22.91 -23.59 -5.14
C ALA A 261 -23.26 -24.53 -6.29
N HIS A 262 -23.36 -23.99 -7.52
CA HIS A 262 -23.05 -24.78 -8.69
C HIS A 262 -21.53 -24.94 -8.69
N SER A 263 -21.08 -26.19 -8.65
CA SER A 263 -19.70 -26.61 -8.64
C SER A 263 -18.95 -25.98 -9.83
N SER A 264 -18.18 -24.93 -9.59
CA SER A 264 -17.24 -24.38 -10.57
C SER A 264 -15.96 -25.19 -10.50
N ASP A 265 -15.92 -26.23 -11.33
CA ASP A 265 -14.70 -26.86 -11.79
C ASP A 265 -13.84 -25.76 -12.47
N ALA A 266 -12.54 -25.71 -12.15
CA ALA A 266 -11.60 -24.70 -12.65
C ALA A 266 -11.48 -24.66 -14.20
N SER A 267 -12.12 -25.60 -14.89
CA SER A 267 -12.27 -25.62 -16.35
C SER A 267 -13.25 -24.60 -16.93
N GLU A 268 -14.07 -23.91 -16.12
CA GLU A 268 -14.94 -22.81 -16.60
C GLU A 268 -14.20 -21.46 -16.74
N LEU A 269 -12.94 -21.35 -16.29
CA LEU A 269 -12.08 -20.19 -16.56
C LEU A 269 -11.51 -20.18 -17.99
N ILE A 270 -11.79 -21.22 -18.78
CA ILE A 270 -11.51 -21.23 -20.22
C ILE A 270 -12.80 -20.76 -20.91
N PRO A 271 -12.82 -19.61 -21.60
CA PRO A 271 -14.02 -19.11 -22.26
C PRO A 271 -14.40 -20.06 -23.39
N GLN A 272 -15.30 -21.01 -23.13
CA GLN A 272 -15.89 -21.85 -24.16
C GLN A 272 -16.96 -21.02 -24.90
N HIS A 273 -16.48 -20.29 -25.91
CA HIS A 273 -17.24 -19.77 -27.04
C HIS A 273 -18.33 -18.70 -26.81
N ASN A 274 -18.66 -18.22 -25.60
CA ASN A 274 -19.60 -17.10 -25.47
C ASN A 274 -19.43 -16.22 -24.22
N TYR A 275 -18.35 -15.42 -24.21
CA TYR A 275 -17.97 -14.49 -23.13
C TYR A 275 -19.08 -13.56 -22.59
N LYS A 276 -20.13 -13.26 -23.37
CA LYS A 276 -21.26 -12.43 -22.91
C LYS A 276 -22.21 -13.16 -21.96
N LEU A 277 -22.31 -14.48 -22.06
CA LEU A 277 -23.19 -15.28 -21.21
C LEU A 277 -22.50 -15.60 -19.88
N ASP A 278 -21.22 -15.96 -19.90
CA ASP A 278 -20.45 -16.31 -18.69
C ASP A 278 -20.23 -15.11 -17.77
N VAL A 279 -19.98 -13.92 -18.33
CA VAL A 279 -19.88 -12.67 -17.55
C VAL A 279 -21.23 -12.29 -16.92
N ASN A 280 -22.35 -12.60 -17.56
CA ASN A 280 -23.68 -12.36 -16.98
C ASN A 280 -24.03 -13.40 -15.90
N ALA A 281 -23.56 -14.65 -16.04
CA ALA A 281 -23.74 -15.71 -15.05
C ALA A 281 -22.89 -15.49 -13.79
N LEU A 282 -21.64 -15.03 -13.94
CA LEU A 282 -20.76 -14.62 -12.83
C LEU A 282 -21.22 -13.34 -12.11
N ASN A 283 -22.06 -12.53 -12.76
CA ASN A 283 -22.65 -11.32 -12.21
C ASN A 283 -24.12 -11.54 -11.81
N SER A 284 -24.47 -12.67 -11.17
CA SER A 284 -25.78 -12.82 -10.54
C SER A 284 -25.93 -11.76 -9.43
N ARG A 285 -26.67 -10.69 -9.71
CA ARG A 285 -26.75 -9.49 -8.86
C ARG A 285 -27.76 -9.66 -7.74
N HIS A 286 -27.39 -9.24 -6.54
CA HIS A 286 -28.36 -9.03 -5.47
C HIS A 286 -29.12 -7.71 -5.65
N PRO A 287 -30.35 -7.60 -5.13
CA PRO A 287 -31.10 -6.35 -5.12
C PRO A 287 -30.33 -5.23 -4.41
N GLY A 288 -29.90 -4.22 -5.17
CA GLY A 288 -29.19 -3.04 -4.67
C GLY A 288 -27.70 -2.98 -5.00
N GLU A 289 -27.15 -4.04 -5.59
CA GLU A 289 -25.82 -4.02 -6.21
C GLU A 289 -25.87 -3.30 -7.55
N PHE A 290 -24.83 -2.51 -7.81
CA PHE A 290 -24.62 -1.77 -9.04
C PHE A 290 -23.43 -2.35 -9.79
N GLU A 291 -23.40 -2.13 -11.11
CA GLU A 291 -22.19 -2.39 -11.87
C GLU A 291 -21.05 -1.47 -11.39
N CYS A 292 -19.88 -2.04 -11.13
CA CYS A 292 -18.64 -1.30 -10.84
C CYS A 292 -18.38 -0.16 -11.85
N ARG A 293 -18.80 -0.34 -13.10
CA ARG A 293 -18.72 0.66 -14.17
C ARG A 293 -19.44 1.97 -13.84
N GLU A 294 -20.51 1.93 -13.06
CA GLU A 294 -21.18 3.15 -12.58
C GLU A 294 -20.29 3.98 -11.65
N PHE A 295 -19.32 3.36 -10.98
CA PHE A 295 -18.39 4.00 -10.07
C PHE A 295 -16.96 4.09 -10.64
N ARG A 296 -16.80 3.96 -11.97
CA ARG A 296 -15.49 3.93 -12.67
C ARG A 296 -14.47 4.91 -12.11
N GLU A 297 -14.85 6.18 -11.95
CA GLU A 297 -13.93 7.21 -11.44
C GLU A 297 -13.50 6.99 -9.99
N SER A 298 -14.40 6.46 -9.16
CA SER A 298 -14.12 6.16 -7.76
C SER A 298 -13.27 4.91 -7.62
N ILE A 299 -13.48 3.91 -8.48
CA ILE A 299 -12.68 2.68 -8.53
C ILE A 299 -11.25 2.98 -8.98
N LEU A 300 -11.06 3.78 -10.04
CA LEU A 300 -9.71 4.20 -10.44
C LEU A 300 -9.02 5.03 -9.35
N GLY A 301 -9.77 5.80 -8.55
CA GLY A 301 -9.23 6.56 -7.43
C GLY A 301 -8.73 5.71 -6.26
N VAL A 302 -9.03 4.41 -6.23
CA VAL A 302 -8.49 3.47 -5.24
C VAL A 302 -7.36 2.60 -5.77
N MET A 303 -7.05 2.69 -7.07
CA MET A 303 -5.91 1.99 -7.70
C MET A 303 -4.56 2.62 -7.30
N PRO A 304 -3.44 1.89 -7.44
CA PRO A 304 -3.31 0.52 -7.95
C PRO A 304 -3.85 -0.56 -7.00
N HIS A 305 -4.24 -1.71 -7.54
CA HIS A 305 -4.52 -2.93 -6.80
C HIS A 305 -3.54 -4.03 -7.24
N HIS A 306 -2.92 -4.67 -6.26
CA HIS A 306 -2.14 -5.90 -6.42
C HIS A 306 -2.40 -6.74 -5.17
N TRP A 307 -2.30 -8.05 -5.33
CA TRP A 307 -2.41 -8.99 -4.23
C TRP A 307 -1.52 -10.20 -4.54
N ASP A 308 -0.51 -10.39 -3.70
CA ASP A 308 0.38 -11.56 -3.70
C ASP A 308 0.30 -12.29 -2.36
N ARG A 309 0.16 -11.52 -1.27
CA ARG A 309 0.21 -12.03 0.10
C ARG A 309 -0.95 -11.51 0.93
N ARG A 310 -1.19 -12.18 2.06
CA ARG A 310 -2.21 -11.78 3.03
C ARG A 310 -2.04 -10.35 3.54
N GLU A 311 -0.80 -9.83 3.59
CA GLU A 311 -0.50 -8.47 4.04
C GLU A 311 -0.95 -7.40 3.02
N ASP A 312 -1.21 -7.77 1.77
CA ASP A 312 -1.72 -6.86 0.74
C ASP A 312 -3.23 -6.62 0.86
N THR A 313 -3.93 -7.44 1.66
CA THR A 313 -5.34 -7.23 1.96
C THR A 313 -5.51 -5.97 2.80
N LEU A 314 -6.26 -4.98 2.30
CA LEU A 314 -6.45 -3.70 2.99
C LEU A 314 -7.89 -3.20 2.93
N LEU A 315 -8.30 -2.49 3.99
CA LEU A 315 -9.59 -1.80 4.07
C LEU A 315 -9.37 -0.28 4.02
N LYS A 316 -9.99 0.37 3.04
CA LYS A 316 -9.89 1.81 2.82
C LYS A 316 -11.26 2.47 2.83
N LEU A 317 -11.47 3.44 3.73
CA LEU A 317 -12.69 4.24 3.72
C LEU A 317 -12.58 5.33 2.66
N VAL A 318 -13.53 5.34 1.72
CA VAL A 318 -13.54 6.26 0.57
C VAL A 318 -14.95 6.79 0.34
N HIS A 319 -15.03 7.94 -0.33
CA HIS A 319 -16.30 8.49 -0.81
C HIS A 319 -16.53 8.13 -2.28
N PHE A 320 -17.40 7.17 -2.55
CA PHE A 320 -17.79 6.76 -3.89
C PHE A 320 -18.86 7.68 -4.46
N ARG A 321 -18.66 8.08 -5.71
CA ARG A 321 -19.63 8.83 -6.52
C ARG A 321 -19.90 8.10 -7.81
N ARG A 322 -21.16 8.12 -8.22
CA ARG A 322 -21.54 7.65 -9.55
C ARG A 322 -20.89 8.54 -10.61
N HIS A 323 -20.29 7.89 -11.59
CA HIS A 323 -19.72 8.51 -12.76
C HIS A 323 -20.80 9.28 -13.52
N LYS A 324 -20.54 10.55 -13.78
CA LYS A 324 -21.45 11.40 -14.56
C LYS A 324 -21.37 10.99 -16.03
N ARG A 325 -22.33 10.18 -16.49
CA ARG A 325 -22.52 9.98 -17.94
C ARG A 325 -22.80 11.35 -18.54
N LYS A 326 -21.98 11.81 -19.50
CA LYS A 326 -22.35 12.96 -20.34
C LYS A 326 -23.70 12.60 -20.94
N ALA A 327 -24.74 13.37 -20.61
CA ALA A 327 -26.02 13.24 -21.30
C ALA A 327 -25.69 13.45 -22.78
N LEU A 328 -25.79 12.40 -23.59
CA LEU A 328 -25.74 12.52 -25.04
C LEU A 328 -26.66 13.68 -25.38
N LYS A 329 -26.13 14.70 -26.06
CA LYS A 329 -26.94 15.77 -26.64
C LYS A 329 -28.09 15.05 -27.33
N LYS A 330 -29.31 15.18 -26.80
CA LYS A 330 -30.50 14.73 -27.53
C LYS A 330 -30.40 15.43 -28.87
N THR A 331 -30.14 14.68 -29.93
CA THR A 331 -30.43 15.14 -31.29
C THR A 331 -31.85 15.65 -31.24
N PRO A 332 -32.14 16.90 -31.66
CA PRO A 332 -33.48 17.46 -31.59
C PRO A 332 -34.37 16.68 -32.57
N GLY A 333 -34.91 15.57 -32.10
CA GLY A 333 -36.00 14.86 -32.73
C GLY A 333 -37.25 15.73 -32.61
N LYS A 334 -37.89 15.95 -33.76
CA LYS A 334 -39.12 16.70 -33.98
C LYS A 334 -40.08 16.55 -32.79
N ALA A 335 -40.32 17.65 -32.07
CA ALA A 335 -41.27 17.67 -30.97
C ALA A 335 -42.69 17.43 -31.50
N THR A 336 -43.30 16.31 -31.12
CA THR A 336 -44.73 16.09 -31.24
C THR A 336 -45.43 16.98 -30.21
N ASN A 337 -46.16 17.98 -30.69
CA ASN A 337 -46.95 18.90 -29.88
C ASN A 337 -48.06 18.13 -29.13
N ASN A 338 -47.94 18.05 -27.81
CA ASN A 338 -49.09 17.82 -26.93
C ASN A 338 -49.45 19.16 -26.24
N PRO A 339 -50.71 19.60 -26.30
CA PRO A 339 -51.12 20.89 -25.77
C PRO A 339 -51.48 20.76 -24.29
N PHE A 340 -50.55 21.08 -23.40
CA PHE A 340 -50.89 21.51 -22.05
C PHE A 340 -50.14 22.80 -21.75
N HIS A 341 -50.89 23.89 -21.80
CA HIS A 341 -50.43 25.25 -21.59
C HIS A 341 -50.06 25.43 -20.11
N LYS A 342 -48.77 25.62 -19.81
CA LYS A 342 -48.30 26.17 -18.54
C LYS A 342 -47.94 27.63 -18.78
N PRO A 343 -48.45 28.60 -18.01
CA PRO A 343 -48.14 30.00 -18.26
C PRO A 343 -46.67 30.31 -17.96
N GLU A 344 -46.03 31.02 -18.88
CA GLU A 344 -44.71 31.64 -18.71
C GLU A 344 -44.82 32.79 -17.70
N GLU A 345 -44.22 32.61 -16.52
CA GLU A 345 -44.09 33.67 -15.55
C GLU A 345 -42.84 34.51 -15.89
N ASN A 346 -43.09 35.64 -16.55
CA ASN A 346 -42.10 36.64 -16.90
C ASN A 346 -41.66 37.43 -15.65
N HIS A 347 -40.38 37.33 -15.33
CA HIS A 347 -39.51 38.34 -14.68
C HIS A 347 -39.94 38.96 -13.33
N PRO A 348 -39.19 38.74 -12.22
CA PRO A 348 -39.25 39.65 -11.09
C PRO A 348 -38.55 40.99 -11.43
N PRO A 349 -39.07 42.14 -10.96
CA PRO A 349 -38.64 43.46 -11.39
C PRO A 349 -37.29 43.86 -10.77
N GLY A 350 -36.48 44.62 -11.52
CA GLY A 350 -35.36 45.40 -10.97
C GLY A 350 -33.95 44.84 -11.14
N LYS A 351 -33.64 44.18 -12.27
CA LYS A 351 -32.25 43.89 -12.66
C LYS A 351 -31.97 44.30 -14.10
N ASP A 352 -31.53 45.53 -14.29
CA ASP A 352 -30.95 45.99 -15.54
C ASP A 352 -29.65 45.22 -15.83
N SER A 353 -29.68 44.38 -16.86
CA SER A 353 -28.57 43.54 -17.33
C SER A 353 -27.47 44.32 -18.07
N THR A 354 -27.60 45.64 -18.21
CA THR A 354 -26.77 46.49 -19.07
C THR A 354 -25.54 47.11 -18.38
N LYS A 355 -25.41 47.02 -17.06
CA LYS A 355 -24.25 47.59 -16.33
C LYS A 355 -23.30 46.50 -15.82
N LYS A 356 -22.26 46.18 -16.62
CA LYS A 356 -21.23 45.18 -16.29
C LYS A 356 -20.42 45.51 -15.02
N ILE A 357 -20.31 46.79 -14.65
CA ILE A 357 -19.47 47.26 -13.53
C ILE A 357 -20.16 47.04 -12.17
N SER A 358 -21.48 47.23 -12.07
CA SER A 358 -22.23 46.99 -10.82
C SER A 358 -22.28 45.52 -10.43
N ASN A 359 -22.32 44.61 -11.42
CA ASN A 359 -22.22 43.17 -11.19
C ASN A 359 -20.83 42.72 -10.71
N PHE A 360 -19.77 43.44 -11.09
CA PHE A 360 -18.41 43.17 -10.62
C PHE A 360 -18.21 43.66 -9.18
N ILE A 361 -18.69 44.87 -8.87
CA ILE A 361 -18.65 45.43 -7.51
C ILE A 361 -19.54 44.62 -6.56
N GLY A 362 -20.72 44.17 -7.01
CA GLY A 362 -21.61 43.29 -6.24
C GLY A 362 -21.03 41.89 -6.00
N LYS A 363 -20.22 41.36 -6.92
CA LYS A 363 -19.46 40.12 -6.71
C LYS A 363 -18.29 40.31 -5.74
N ALA A 364 -17.57 41.44 -5.84
CA ALA A 364 -16.47 41.77 -4.94
C ALA A 364 -16.96 42.04 -3.50
N ALA A 365 -18.08 42.74 -3.33
CA ALA A 365 -18.70 42.99 -2.02
C ALA A 365 -19.23 41.69 -1.39
N LYS A 366 -19.77 40.75 -2.18
CA LYS A 366 -20.12 39.40 -1.70
C LYS A 366 -18.89 38.55 -1.36
N TYR A 367 -17.78 38.72 -2.07
CA TYR A 367 -16.51 38.05 -1.76
C TYR A 367 -15.90 38.57 -0.45
N ALA A 368 -15.86 39.89 -0.27
CA ALA A 368 -15.38 40.55 0.93
C ALA A 368 -16.26 40.27 2.16
N GLY A 369 -17.58 40.17 1.99
CA GLY A 369 -18.51 39.78 3.07
C GLY A 369 -18.53 38.28 3.40
N SER A 370 -17.88 37.43 2.59
CA SER A 370 -17.84 35.97 2.80
C SER A 370 -16.67 35.50 3.66
N ALA A 371 -15.75 36.40 4.03
CA ALA A 371 -14.65 36.13 4.94
C ALA A 371 -15.12 36.07 6.40
N LYS A 372 -16.12 35.22 6.69
CA LYS A 372 -16.28 34.69 8.04
C LYS A 372 -15.11 33.72 8.25
N PRO A 373 -14.37 33.81 9.37
CA PRO A 373 -13.36 32.80 9.67
C PRO A 373 -14.05 31.44 9.62
N LYS A 374 -13.62 30.57 8.70
CA LYS A 374 -14.01 29.16 8.72
C LYS A 374 -13.53 28.61 10.06
N LYS A 375 -14.40 28.61 11.07
CA LYS A 375 -14.23 27.75 12.23
C LYS A 375 -14.08 26.35 11.65
N SER A 376 -12.95 25.69 11.90
CA SER A 376 -12.82 24.28 11.54
C SER A 376 -14.01 23.56 12.17
N LEU A 377 -14.79 22.86 11.36
CA LEU A 377 -15.92 22.10 11.87
C LEU A 377 -15.33 21.02 12.80
N THR A 378 -15.40 21.25 14.10
CA THR A 378 -14.94 20.34 15.17
C THR A 378 -15.87 19.12 15.31
N TYR A 379 -16.83 18.95 14.40
CA TYR A 379 -17.86 17.93 14.47
C TYR A 379 -17.77 17.00 13.26
N VAL A 380 -17.29 15.77 13.50
CA VAL A 380 -17.41 14.66 12.55
C VAL A 380 -18.82 14.09 12.68
N PRO A 381 -19.66 14.13 11.62
CA PRO A 381 -21.04 13.67 11.71
C PRO A 381 -21.14 12.16 11.88
N THR A 382 -22.21 11.70 12.52
CA THR A 382 -22.59 10.28 12.52
C THR A 382 -23.00 9.88 11.10
N ILE A 383 -22.39 8.83 10.57
CA ILE A 383 -22.64 8.32 9.23
C ILE A 383 -23.89 7.47 9.27
N THR A 384 -24.86 7.81 8.42
CA THR A 384 -26.13 7.10 8.27
C THR A 384 -26.37 6.80 6.80
N ASN A 385 -27.40 6.02 6.48
CA ASN A 385 -27.74 5.70 5.09
C ASN A 385 -28.06 6.94 4.22
N TYR A 386 -28.35 8.09 4.85
CA TYR A 386 -28.73 9.32 4.16
C TYR A 386 -27.61 10.38 4.14
N THR A 387 -26.42 10.09 4.65
CA THR A 387 -25.33 11.08 4.65
C THR A 387 -24.81 11.33 3.23
N GLN A 388 -25.04 12.54 2.73
CA GLN A 388 -24.61 12.99 1.39
C GLN A 388 -23.40 13.95 1.41
N LEU A 389 -22.66 13.97 2.53
CA LEU A 389 -21.52 14.87 2.68
C LEU A 389 -20.32 14.36 1.88
N TRP A 390 -19.91 15.15 0.90
CA TRP A 390 -18.91 14.78 -0.11
C TRP A 390 -17.50 14.49 0.43
N TRP A 391 -17.20 14.98 1.64
CA TRP A 391 -15.94 14.86 2.37
C TRP A 391 -15.95 13.74 3.43
N VAL A 392 -17.10 13.09 3.62
CA VAL A 392 -17.27 11.97 4.54
C VAL A 392 -17.31 10.67 3.71
N PRO A 393 -16.59 9.61 4.12
CA PRO A 393 -16.65 8.34 3.42
C PRO A 393 -18.06 7.74 3.52
N ASN A 394 -18.49 7.09 2.44
CA ASN A 394 -19.75 6.34 2.38
C ASN A 394 -19.52 4.84 2.14
N VAL A 395 -18.28 4.45 1.84
CA VAL A 395 -17.92 3.08 1.45
C VAL A 395 -16.63 2.65 2.15
N VAL A 396 -16.58 1.38 2.53
CA VAL A 396 -15.34 0.64 2.81
C VAL A 396 -14.98 -0.10 1.53
N VAL A 397 -13.81 0.18 1.00
CA VAL A 397 -13.25 -0.55 -0.14
C VAL A 397 -12.26 -1.57 0.41
N ALA A 398 -12.53 -2.84 0.17
CA ALA A 398 -11.61 -3.93 0.47
C ALA A 398 -10.82 -4.28 -0.78
N HIS A 399 -9.50 -4.26 -0.69
CA HIS A 399 -8.64 -4.93 -1.65
C HIS A 399 -8.39 -6.33 -1.09
N GLN A 400 -8.75 -7.34 -1.85
CA GLN A 400 -8.76 -8.75 -1.49
C GLN A 400 -8.07 -9.55 -2.61
N LYS A 401 -7.77 -10.82 -2.35
CA LYS A 401 -7.25 -11.78 -3.32
C LYS A 401 -8.08 -11.86 -4.59
N GLU A 402 -9.40 -11.83 -4.46
CA GLU A 402 -10.34 -11.89 -5.59
C GLU A 402 -10.59 -10.54 -6.26
N GLY A 403 -9.93 -9.47 -5.83
CA GLY A 403 -10.06 -8.14 -6.40
C GLY A 403 -10.60 -7.10 -5.41
N ILE A 404 -11.53 -6.26 -5.87
CA ILE A 404 -12.02 -5.13 -5.09
C ILE A 404 -13.49 -5.28 -4.74
N GLU A 405 -13.81 -5.14 -3.46
CA GLU A 405 -15.19 -5.11 -2.99
C GLU A 405 -15.51 -3.77 -2.30
N ALA A 406 -16.55 -3.10 -2.77
CA ALA A 406 -17.03 -1.84 -2.21
C ALA A 406 -18.29 -2.09 -1.36
N VAL A 407 -18.18 -1.89 -0.05
CA VAL A 407 -19.26 -2.12 0.92
C VAL A 407 -19.75 -0.79 1.49
N HIS A 408 -21.06 -0.55 1.46
CA HIS A 408 -21.68 0.63 2.02
C HIS A 408 -21.47 0.69 3.54
N LEU A 409 -20.84 1.77 4.01
CA LEU A 409 -20.29 1.89 5.36
C LEU A 409 -21.34 1.79 6.48
N ALA A 410 -22.52 2.37 6.27
CA ALA A 410 -23.58 2.42 7.30
C ALA A 410 -24.44 1.15 7.34
N SER A 411 -24.59 0.44 6.22
CA SER A 411 -25.49 -0.71 6.13
C SER A 411 -24.78 -2.06 6.01
N GLY A 412 -23.48 -2.08 5.71
CA GLY A 412 -22.73 -3.31 5.44
C GLY A 412 -23.12 -4.02 4.14
N ARG A 413 -23.82 -3.34 3.22
CA ARG A 413 -24.29 -3.93 1.95
C ARG A 413 -23.26 -3.71 0.85
N THR A 414 -22.99 -4.72 0.04
CA THR A 414 -22.12 -4.58 -1.14
C THR A 414 -22.77 -3.65 -2.16
N ILE A 415 -22.02 -2.62 -2.56
CA ILE A 415 -22.43 -1.68 -3.60
C ILE A 415 -22.01 -2.24 -4.95
N CYS A 416 -20.79 -2.75 -5.04
CA CYS A 416 -20.27 -3.39 -6.24
C CYS A 416 -19.04 -4.25 -5.89
N LYS A 417 -18.88 -5.40 -6.55
CA LYS A 417 -17.70 -6.27 -6.47
C LYS A 417 -17.04 -6.33 -7.86
N LEU A 418 -15.74 -6.09 -7.92
CA LEU A 418 -14.92 -6.18 -9.13
C LEU A 418 -13.94 -7.32 -8.96
N HIS A 419 -14.17 -8.42 -9.67
CA HIS A 419 -13.24 -9.54 -9.68
C HIS A 419 -11.99 -9.18 -10.47
N LEU A 420 -10.83 -9.28 -9.83
CA LEU A 420 -9.51 -9.05 -10.41
C LEU A 420 -8.66 -10.29 -10.16
N GLN A 421 -7.82 -10.63 -11.12
CA GLN A 421 -6.93 -11.79 -10.99
C GLN A 421 -5.88 -11.55 -9.91
N GLU A 422 -5.59 -12.60 -9.15
CA GLU A 422 -4.46 -12.63 -8.22
C GLU A 422 -3.13 -12.55 -9.01
N GLY A 423 -2.12 -11.93 -8.40
CA GLY A 423 -0.85 -11.71 -9.07
C GLY A 423 -0.90 -10.59 -10.12
N GLY A 424 0.22 -9.87 -10.21
CA GLY A 424 0.35 -8.72 -11.12
C GLY A 424 -0.21 -7.42 -10.55
N LEU A 425 -0.35 -6.44 -11.44
CA LEU A 425 -0.70 -5.05 -11.11
C LEU A 425 -1.94 -4.62 -11.89
N HIS A 426 -2.97 -4.17 -11.18
CA HIS A 426 -4.17 -3.57 -11.76
C HIS A 426 -4.15 -2.06 -11.56
N ALA A 427 -4.04 -1.30 -12.65
CA ALA A 427 -4.00 0.17 -12.64
C ALA A 427 -4.33 0.72 -14.04
N ASP A 428 -4.57 2.02 -14.15
CA ASP A 428 -4.72 2.71 -15.45
C ASP A 428 -3.32 3.12 -15.92
N ILE A 429 -2.55 2.21 -16.52
CA ILE A 429 -1.12 2.44 -16.76
C ILE A 429 -0.90 3.43 -17.90
N ASN A 430 -1.80 3.49 -18.89
CA ASN A 430 -1.69 4.38 -20.04
C ASN A 430 -2.37 5.76 -19.83
N GLY A 431 -3.26 5.90 -18.83
CA GLY A 431 -3.96 7.14 -18.51
C GLY A 431 -5.25 7.39 -19.29
N ASP A 432 -5.82 6.38 -19.95
CA ASP A 432 -7.07 6.51 -20.71
C ASP A 432 -8.34 6.34 -19.84
N GLY A 433 -8.16 6.06 -18.55
CA GLY A 433 -9.20 5.84 -17.57
C GLY A 433 -9.80 4.43 -17.61
N VAL A 434 -9.29 3.50 -18.41
CA VAL A 434 -9.64 2.08 -18.39
C VAL A 434 -8.74 1.40 -17.34
N LEU A 435 -9.20 0.28 -16.81
CA LEU A 435 -8.41 -0.50 -15.87
C LEU A 435 -7.58 -1.49 -16.68
N ASP A 436 -6.27 -1.46 -16.47
CA ASP A 436 -5.30 -2.33 -17.13
C ASP A 436 -4.75 -3.34 -16.12
N HIS A 437 -4.29 -4.49 -16.62
CA HIS A 437 -3.67 -5.54 -15.85
C HIS A 437 -2.31 -5.87 -16.42
N VAL A 438 -1.27 -5.85 -15.58
CA VAL A 438 0.09 -6.25 -15.93
C VAL A 438 0.42 -7.54 -15.20
N GLN A 439 0.73 -8.58 -15.97
CA GLN A 439 1.13 -9.89 -15.49
C GLN A 439 2.53 -10.23 -15.97
N VAL A 440 3.23 -11.06 -15.20
CA VAL A 440 4.56 -11.55 -15.54
C VAL A 440 4.55 -13.07 -15.60
N VAL A 441 5.16 -13.62 -16.65
CA VAL A 441 5.36 -15.05 -16.85
C VAL A 441 6.75 -15.42 -16.33
N GLY A 442 6.79 -16.19 -15.25
CA GLY A 442 8.05 -16.60 -14.62
C GLY A 442 7.89 -17.39 -13.32
N GLY A 443 6.91 -17.08 -12.47
CA GLY A 443 6.78 -17.70 -11.14
C GLY A 443 6.25 -19.14 -11.15
N ASN A 444 6.96 -20.05 -10.47
CA ASN A 444 6.52 -21.36 -9.99
C ASN A 444 5.64 -22.20 -10.94
N GLY A 445 6.18 -22.53 -12.12
CA GLY A 445 5.79 -23.73 -12.87
C GLY A 445 4.33 -23.84 -13.36
N ALA A 446 3.51 -22.80 -13.20
CA ALA A 446 2.21 -22.76 -13.84
C ALA A 446 2.40 -22.27 -15.29
N GLU A 447 2.14 -23.16 -16.25
CA GLU A 447 1.87 -22.79 -17.64
C GLU A 447 0.65 -21.87 -17.65
N GLN A 448 0.86 -20.56 -17.48
CA GLN A 448 -0.22 -19.59 -17.48
C GLN A 448 -0.52 -19.23 -18.93
N THR A 449 -1.64 -19.76 -19.42
CA THR A 449 -2.25 -19.36 -20.68
C THR A 449 -2.61 -17.86 -20.58
N VAL A 450 -2.21 -17.08 -21.58
CA VAL A 450 -2.54 -15.67 -21.66
C VAL A 450 -4.07 -15.53 -21.78
N VAL A 451 -4.65 -14.64 -20.98
CA VAL A 451 -6.10 -14.35 -20.90
C VAL A 451 -6.70 -13.92 -22.26
N SER A 452 -5.87 -13.57 -23.25
CA SER A 452 -6.28 -13.14 -24.59
C SER A 452 -6.73 -14.28 -25.54
N GLY A 453 -6.85 -15.53 -25.08
CA GLY A 453 -7.29 -16.64 -25.94
C GLY A 453 -6.30 -17.00 -27.06
N SER A 454 -5.09 -16.45 -27.01
CA SER A 454 -3.96 -16.84 -27.86
C SER A 454 -3.27 -18.06 -27.24
N MET A 455 -3.15 -19.15 -28.00
CA MET A 455 -2.41 -20.37 -27.64
C MET A 455 -0.86 -20.19 -27.63
N GLU A 456 -0.36 -18.95 -27.57
CA GLU A 456 1.07 -18.69 -27.54
C GLU A 456 1.64 -18.93 -26.13
N LEU A 457 2.43 -20.00 -26.00
CA LEU A 457 3.24 -20.29 -24.82
C LEU A 457 4.29 -19.19 -24.65
N LEU A 458 4.06 -18.28 -23.71
CA LEU A 458 5.03 -17.24 -23.37
C LEU A 458 6.20 -17.87 -22.63
N ARG A 459 7.41 -17.47 -23.04
CA ARG A 459 8.64 -17.90 -22.37
C ARG A 459 8.74 -17.24 -21.00
N PRO A 460 9.41 -17.89 -20.02
CA PRO A 460 9.78 -17.23 -18.76
C PRO A 460 10.54 -15.93 -19.05
N CYS A 461 10.42 -14.93 -18.17
CA CYS A 461 10.95 -13.56 -18.34
C CYS A 461 10.14 -12.65 -19.28
N TRP A 462 8.82 -12.83 -19.40
CA TRP A 462 7.97 -11.93 -20.20
C TRP A 462 6.90 -11.25 -19.36
N ALA A 463 6.72 -9.95 -19.58
CA ALA A 463 5.60 -9.17 -19.03
C ALA A 463 4.56 -8.92 -20.12
N VAL A 464 3.28 -9.02 -19.76
CA VAL A 464 2.14 -8.73 -20.62
C VAL A 464 1.25 -7.72 -19.92
N ALA A 465 0.95 -6.62 -20.61
CA ALA A 465 -0.05 -5.66 -20.18
C ALA A 465 -1.31 -5.80 -21.04
N THR A 466 -2.47 -5.84 -20.40
CA THR A 466 -3.79 -5.92 -21.05
C THR A 466 -4.69 -4.81 -20.53
N SER A 467 -5.66 -4.38 -21.34
CA SER A 467 -6.64 -3.34 -20.98
C SER A 467 -8.06 -3.89 -20.96
N GLY A 468 -8.81 -3.48 -19.95
CA GLY A 468 -10.21 -3.81 -19.74
C GLY A 468 -10.45 -4.98 -18.77
N VAL A 469 -11.58 -4.91 -18.07
CA VAL A 469 -12.11 -6.02 -17.24
C VAL A 469 -13.55 -6.31 -17.67
N PRO A 470 -13.82 -7.44 -18.35
CA PRO A 470 -12.86 -8.45 -18.85
C PRO A 470 -11.93 -7.87 -19.93
N VAL A 471 -10.78 -8.54 -20.14
CA VAL A 471 -9.73 -8.13 -21.08
C VAL A 471 -10.30 -7.94 -22.49
N ARG A 472 -9.92 -6.83 -23.12
CA ARG A 472 -10.38 -6.45 -24.47
C ARG A 472 -9.25 -6.31 -25.47
N GLU A 473 -8.12 -5.84 -25.00
CA GLU A 473 -6.96 -5.56 -25.82
C GLU A 473 -5.69 -5.86 -25.03
N GLN A 474 -4.63 -6.21 -25.75
CA GLN A 474 -3.30 -6.29 -25.21
C GLN A 474 -2.60 -4.95 -25.47
N LEU A 475 -2.09 -4.33 -24.41
CA LEU A 475 -1.38 -3.05 -24.47
C LEU A 475 0.06 -3.24 -24.93
N PHE A 476 0.76 -4.23 -24.36
CA PHE A 476 2.11 -4.59 -24.79
C PHE A 476 2.54 -5.96 -24.27
N ASN A 477 3.58 -6.52 -24.88
CA ASN A 477 4.41 -7.58 -24.31
C ASN A 477 5.89 -7.16 -24.36
N ALA A 478 6.67 -7.51 -23.34
CA ALA A 478 8.09 -7.17 -23.29
C ALA A 478 8.91 -8.18 -22.48
N SER A 479 10.18 -8.36 -22.84
CA SER A 479 11.12 -9.17 -22.07
C SER A 479 11.64 -8.40 -20.86
N ILE A 480 11.56 -8.98 -19.67
CA ILE A 480 12.01 -8.31 -18.43
C ILE A 480 13.44 -8.64 -18.02
N CYS A 481 14.00 -9.77 -18.47
CA CYS A 481 15.37 -10.19 -18.10
C CYS A 481 16.44 -9.68 -19.05
N HIS A 482 16.17 -9.58 -20.36
CA HIS A 482 17.12 -9.06 -21.33
C HIS A 482 16.42 -8.16 -22.35
N HIS A 483 16.78 -6.88 -22.39
CA HIS A 483 16.36 -5.98 -23.45
C HIS A 483 17.36 -6.02 -24.62
N SER A 484 16.93 -6.48 -25.80
CA SER A 484 17.65 -6.28 -27.06
C SER A 484 16.99 -5.13 -27.84
N PRO A 485 17.69 -4.02 -28.12
CA PRO A 485 17.12 -2.88 -28.86
C PRO A 485 16.80 -3.23 -30.33
N PHE A 486 17.34 -4.35 -30.84
CA PHE A 486 17.02 -4.89 -32.16
C PHE A 486 16.20 -6.17 -31.97
N ASN A 487 14.88 -6.07 -32.14
CA ASN A 487 13.97 -7.22 -32.32
C ASN A 487 14.20 -7.95 -33.66
N LEU A 488 15.39 -7.83 -34.28
CA LEU A 488 15.70 -8.43 -35.58
C LEU A 488 15.93 -9.95 -35.51
N PHE A 489 15.91 -10.49 -34.30
CA PHE A 489 16.21 -11.88 -34.05
C PHE A 489 15.33 -12.40 -32.90
N GLN A 490 14.31 -13.19 -33.25
CA GLN A 490 13.85 -14.26 -32.37
C GLN A 490 15.00 -15.27 -32.24
N HIS A 491 16.02 -14.97 -31.44
CA HIS A 491 17.13 -15.90 -31.20
C HIS A 491 16.65 -17.05 -30.32
N GLY A 492 16.15 -18.09 -30.97
CA GLY A 492 16.65 -19.43 -30.66
C GLY A 492 18.08 -19.56 -31.18
N GLU A 493 18.92 -20.23 -30.40
CA GLU A 493 20.27 -20.68 -30.76
C GLU A 493 21.39 -19.60 -30.73
N PHE A 494 22.51 -19.95 -30.10
CA PHE A 494 23.73 -19.13 -29.88
C PHE A 494 23.86 -18.30 -28.59
N SER A 495 23.63 -18.93 -27.43
CA SER A 495 24.45 -18.67 -26.23
C SER A 495 25.17 -19.94 -25.76
N ARG A 496 25.95 -20.57 -26.66
CA ARG A 496 27.08 -21.42 -26.24
C ARG A 496 28.25 -20.52 -25.83
N SER A 497 28.12 -19.91 -24.66
CA SER A 497 29.24 -19.30 -23.93
C SER A 497 29.50 -20.14 -22.68
N PHE A 498 30.76 -20.51 -22.51
CA PHE A 498 31.30 -21.42 -21.50
C PHE A 498 30.67 -21.27 -20.10
N GLY A 499 30.10 -22.37 -19.58
CA GLY A 499 30.22 -22.71 -18.15
C GLY A 499 29.02 -22.60 -17.21
N ARG A 500 27.83 -22.13 -17.63
CA ARG A 500 26.60 -22.25 -16.81
C ARG A 500 25.37 -22.47 -17.69
N THR A 501 24.77 -23.64 -17.61
CA THR A 501 23.39 -23.87 -18.05
C THR A 501 22.49 -22.97 -17.20
N LEU A 502 22.02 -21.85 -17.75
CA LEU A 502 21.06 -20.97 -17.08
C LEU A 502 19.75 -21.74 -16.96
N ASP A 503 19.45 -22.21 -15.75
CA ASP A 503 18.18 -22.84 -15.43
C ASP A 503 17.09 -21.75 -15.49
N VAL A 504 16.38 -21.68 -16.61
CA VAL A 504 15.28 -20.72 -16.83
C VAL A 504 14.04 -21.11 -16.00
N ASN A 505 14.02 -22.33 -15.46
CA ASN A 505 12.93 -22.89 -14.67
C ASN A 505 12.84 -22.36 -13.22
N SER A 506 13.80 -21.55 -12.76
CA SER A 506 13.86 -21.02 -11.39
C SER A 506 13.77 -19.48 -11.31
N LEU A 507 13.18 -18.84 -12.32
CA LEU A 507 13.00 -17.38 -12.32
C LEU A 507 11.84 -17.00 -11.40
N GLU A 508 12.05 -16.10 -10.46
CA GLU A 508 10.96 -15.46 -9.72
C GLU A 508 10.95 -13.97 -9.99
N VAL A 509 9.76 -13.38 -9.96
CA VAL A 509 9.57 -11.95 -10.21
C VAL A 509 8.66 -11.41 -9.12
N ALA A 510 9.08 -10.31 -8.48
CA ALA A 510 8.26 -9.61 -7.52
C ALA A 510 7.05 -8.97 -8.21
N THR A 511 5.97 -8.74 -7.47
CA THR A 511 4.79 -8.04 -8.01
C THR A 511 5.17 -6.68 -8.60
N PRO A 512 4.80 -6.39 -9.86
CA PRO A 512 5.17 -5.15 -10.51
C PRO A 512 4.52 -3.94 -9.84
N ILE A 513 5.19 -2.79 -9.92
CA ILE A 513 4.70 -1.52 -9.36
C ILE A 513 4.55 -0.46 -10.45
N LEU A 514 3.67 0.52 -10.18
CA LEU A 514 3.50 1.70 -11.02
C LEU A 514 4.23 2.90 -10.39
N ILE A 515 5.13 3.52 -11.15
CA ILE A 515 5.76 4.80 -10.81
C ILE A 515 5.10 5.91 -11.66
N PRO A 516 4.37 6.84 -11.05
CA PRO A 516 3.69 7.91 -11.77
C PRO A 516 4.68 8.75 -12.59
N ARG A 517 4.34 8.96 -13.86
CA ARG A 517 5.11 9.80 -14.76
C ARG A 517 4.48 11.19 -14.85
N SER A 518 5.32 12.21 -14.77
CA SER A 518 4.94 13.60 -15.04
C SER A 518 5.07 13.86 -16.55
N ASP A 519 3.99 13.71 -17.31
CA ASP A 519 3.92 14.07 -18.73
C ASP A 519 3.40 15.51 -18.95
N GLY A 520 3.23 16.28 -17.86
CA GLY A 520 2.65 17.64 -17.90
C GLY A 520 1.12 17.65 -17.92
N HIS A 521 0.47 16.49 -18.03
CA HIS A 521 -0.97 16.34 -17.86
C HIS A 521 -1.32 15.98 -16.42
N ARG A 522 -2.53 16.40 -16.01
CA ARG A 522 -3.07 16.04 -14.69
C ARG A 522 -3.78 14.71 -14.80
N HIS A 523 -3.01 13.65 -14.65
CA HIS A 523 -3.52 12.30 -14.43
C HIS A 523 -4.12 12.19 -13.03
N ARG A 524 -5.06 11.25 -12.86
CA ARG A 524 -5.56 10.92 -11.53
C ARG A 524 -4.48 10.15 -10.77
N LYS A 525 -4.61 10.10 -9.44
CA LYS A 525 -3.70 9.29 -8.63
C LYS A 525 -3.87 7.82 -9.02
N GLY A 526 -2.76 7.14 -9.31
CA GLY A 526 -2.77 5.74 -9.75
C GLY A 526 -3.06 5.53 -11.24
N SER A 527 -3.08 6.62 -12.04
CA SER A 527 -3.14 6.54 -13.50
C SER A 527 -1.89 7.13 -14.13
N HIS A 528 -1.47 6.57 -15.26
CA HIS A 528 -0.33 6.96 -16.09
C HIS A 528 1.03 6.87 -15.38
N GLY A 529 1.87 5.93 -15.82
CA GLY A 529 3.21 5.80 -15.27
C GLY A 529 4.03 4.69 -15.88
N ASP A 530 5.23 4.53 -15.33
CA ASP A 530 6.16 3.48 -15.70
C ASP A 530 5.88 2.25 -14.85
N VAL A 531 5.85 1.09 -15.50
CA VAL A 531 5.74 -0.19 -14.81
C VAL A 531 7.13 -0.73 -14.58
N VAL A 532 7.45 -1.00 -13.32
CA VAL A 532 8.76 -1.48 -12.88
C VAL A 532 8.65 -2.94 -12.45
N PHE A 533 9.63 -3.73 -12.87
CA PHE A 533 9.75 -5.16 -12.59
C PHE A 533 11.06 -5.44 -11.85
N LEU A 534 11.05 -6.41 -10.94
CA LEU A 534 12.23 -6.88 -10.22
C LEU A 534 12.29 -8.41 -10.32
N THR A 535 13.39 -8.95 -10.84
CA THR A 535 13.63 -10.39 -10.91
C THR A 535 14.50 -10.87 -9.74
N ASN A 536 14.43 -12.16 -9.43
CA ASN A 536 15.25 -12.79 -8.39
C ASN A 536 16.76 -12.76 -8.65
N ARG A 537 17.14 -12.39 -9.87
CA ARG A 537 18.52 -12.12 -10.29
C ARG A 537 18.98 -10.69 -10.00
N GLY A 538 18.13 -9.87 -9.39
CA GLY A 538 18.42 -8.48 -9.07
C GLY A 538 18.29 -7.53 -10.26
N GLU A 539 17.71 -7.98 -11.38
CA GLU A 539 17.47 -7.13 -12.56
C GLU A 539 16.20 -6.30 -12.31
N VAL A 540 16.34 -4.98 -12.37
CA VAL A 540 15.23 -4.03 -12.28
C VAL A 540 15.03 -3.40 -13.65
N THR A 541 13.84 -3.59 -14.22
CA THR A 541 13.51 -3.14 -15.58
C THR A 541 12.30 -2.21 -15.54
N SER A 542 12.36 -1.10 -16.28
CA SER A 542 11.28 -0.12 -16.38
C SER A 542 10.76 0.02 -17.80
N TYR A 543 9.44 -0.05 -17.94
CA TYR A 543 8.72 0.13 -19.19
C TYR A 543 7.64 1.20 -19.04
N SER A 544 7.50 2.05 -20.05
CA SER A 544 6.36 2.97 -20.16
C SER A 544 5.43 2.52 -21.29
N PRO A 545 4.10 2.66 -21.13
CA PRO A 545 3.18 2.40 -22.23
C PRO A 545 3.40 3.40 -23.37
N GLY A 546 3.41 2.92 -24.61
CA GLY A 546 3.58 3.74 -25.80
C GLY A 546 2.39 4.65 -26.08
N LEU A 547 2.62 5.76 -26.79
CA LEU A 547 1.60 6.77 -27.11
C LEU A 547 0.35 6.24 -27.85
N HIS A 548 0.47 5.11 -28.55
CA HIS A 548 -0.63 4.51 -29.31
C HIS A 548 -1.22 3.26 -28.64
N GLY A 549 -0.82 2.95 -27.39
CA GLY A 549 -1.42 1.88 -26.59
C GLY A 549 -1.10 0.44 -27.05
N HIS A 550 -0.18 0.24 -28.00
CA HIS A 550 0.15 -1.08 -28.54
C HIS A 550 1.63 -1.48 -28.41
N ASP A 551 2.49 -0.62 -27.88
CA ASP A 551 3.93 -0.87 -27.75
C ASP A 551 4.41 -0.55 -26.32
N ALA A 552 5.39 -1.32 -25.84
CA ALA A 552 6.16 -0.99 -24.64
C ALA A 552 7.38 -0.15 -25.03
N VAL A 553 7.53 1.04 -24.45
CA VAL A 553 8.74 1.85 -24.61
C VAL A 553 9.67 1.52 -23.45
N TRP A 554 10.77 0.84 -23.74
CA TRP A 554 11.83 0.58 -22.77
C TRP A 554 12.44 1.90 -22.29
N GLN A 555 12.61 2.03 -20.97
CA GLN A 555 13.20 3.23 -20.35
C GLN A 555 14.63 2.96 -19.90
N TRP A 556 14.80 1.94 -19.07
CA TRP A 556 16.08 1.56 -18.50
C TRP A 556 16.01 0.15 -17.91
N GLN A 557 17.18 -0.46 -17.72
CA GLN A 557 17.36 -1.71 -16.99
C GLN A 557 18.64 -1.58 -16.15
N LEU A 558 18.58 -2.01 -14.89
CA LEU A 558 19.69 -1.95 -13.95
C LEU A 558 19.87 -3.31 -13.28
N LEU A 559 21.11 -3.76 -13.13
CA LEU A 559 21.44 -4.91 -12.28
C LEU A 559 21.80 -4.41 -10.89
N THR A 560 21.13 -4.96 -9.88
CA THR A 560 21.26 -4.58 -8.46
C THR A 560 21.58 -5.79 -7.60
N GLY A 561 22.02 -5.58 -6.36
CA GLY A 561 22.23 -6.67 -5.40
C GLY A 561 20.94 -7.19 -4.74
N ALA A 562 19.77 -6.70 -5.11
CA ALA A 562 18.47 -7.17 -4.61
C ALA A 562 18.09 -8.54 -5.20
N THR A 563 18.91 -9.56 -4.95
CA THR A 563 18.73 -10.94 -5.40
C THR A 563 18.02 -11.78 -4.35
N TRP A 564 17.36 -12.87 -4.75
CA TRP A 564 16.86 -13.86 -3.79
C TRP A 564 16.74 -15.24 -4.44
N SER A 565 16.56 -16.27 -3.62
CA SER A 565 16.28 -17.62 -4.10
C SER A 565 15.33 -18.33 -3.16
N ASN A 566 14.17 -18.75 -3.68
CA ASN A 566 13.28 -19.66 -2.98
C ASN A 566 13.32 -21.00 -3.73
N LEU A 567 14.16 -21.92 -3.25
CA LEU A 567 14.20 -23.27 -3.84
C LEU A 567 12.99 -24.06 -3.33
N PRO A 568 12.20 -24.72 -4.21
CA PRO A 568 11.10 -25.56 -3.78
C PRO A 568 11.63 -26.76 -2.98
N SER A 569 11.14 -26.93 -1.75
CA SER A 569 11.53 -28.05 -0.89
C SER A 569 11.11 -29.39 -1.49
N PRO A 570 12.00 -30.41 -1.56
CA PRO A 570 11.71 -31.71 -2.18
C PRO A 570 10.71 -32.60 -1.42
N SER A 571 10.27 -32.21 -0.21
CA SER A 571 9.44 -33.02 0.67
C SER A 571 7.96 -32.58 0.75
N GLY A 572 7.51 -31.60 -0.05
CA GLY A 572 6.15 -31.06 0.06
C GLY A 572 5.87 -30.30 1.37
N MET A 573 6.86 -30.21 2.26
CA MET A 573 6.91 -29.26 3.37
C MET A 573 7.48 -27.94 2.83
N MET A 574 6.63 -26.97 2.52
CA MET A 574 7.10 -25.63 2.16
C MET A 574 7.22 -24.73 3.40
N GLU A 575 8.07 -23.70 3.26
CA GLU A 575 7.98 -22.36 3.89
C GLU A 575 8.76 -22.03 5.17
N ALA A 576 9.62 -22.89 5.71
CA ALA A 576 10.61 -22.41 6.70
C ALA A 576 11.77 -21.72 5.97
N GLY A 577 11.67 -20.40 5.74
CA GLY A 577 12.78 -19.58 5.21
C GLY A 577 12.63 -19.04 3.78
N MET A 578 11.40 -18.90 3.26
CA MET A 578 11.21 -18.18 2.00
C MET A 578 11.46 -16.67 2.17
N VAL A 579 12.30 -16.14 1.29
CA VAL A 579 12.62 -14.72 1.19
C VAL A 579 11.43 -14.01 0.57
N VAL A 580 10.98 -12.93 1.23
CA VAL A 580 9.95 -12.04 0.71
C VAL A 580 10.62 -10.84 0.07
N PRO A 581 10.75 -10.79 -1.27
CA PRO A 581 11.36 -9.65 -1.93
C PRO A 581 10.47 -8.41 -1.75
N THR A 582 11.09 -7.24 -1.76
CA THR A 582 10.37 -5.96 -1.76
C THR A 582 10.53 -5.30 -3.11
N LEU A 583 9.43 -4.93 -3.75
CA LEU A 583 9.41 -3.94 -4.83
C LEU A 583 8.30 -2.95 -4.51
N LYS A 584 8.65 -1.71 -4.14
CA LYS A 584 7.68 -0.74 -3.63
C LYS A 584 8.00 0.69 -4.06
N ALA A 585 6.96 1.44 -4.40
CA ALA A 585 7.03 2.88 -4.57
C ALA A 585 6.92 3.58 -3.21
N PHE A 586 7.90 4.42 -2.86
CA PHE A 586 7.90 5.17 -1.60
C PHE A 586 8.46 6.58 -1.77
N SER A 587 8.27 7.46 -0.79
CA SER A 587 8.82 8.82 -0.79
C SER A 587 9.82 8.99 0.34
N LEU A 588 10.88 9.79 0.16
CA LEU A 588 11.87 10.09 1.22
C LEU A 588 11.34 11.01 2.31
N ARG A 589 10.22 11.69 2.04
CA ARG A 589 9.54 12.54 3.02
C ARG A 589 8.11 12.10 3.12
N VAL A 590 7.57 12.22 4.33
CA VAL A 590 6.15 12.02 4.56
C VAL A 590 5.39 13.11 3.79
N HIS A 591 4.53 12.68 2.85
CA HIS A 591 3.76 13.54 1.92
C HIS A 591 4.53 14.16 0.74
N ASP A 592 5.71 13.65 0.38
CA ASP A 592 6.29 14.02 -0.91
C ASP A 592 5.46 13.48 -2.07
N HIS A 593 5.49 14.20 -3.20
CA HIS A 593 4.91 13.74 -4.45
C HIS A 593 5.91 12.93 -5.29
N GLN A 594 7.21 13.12 -5.05
CA GLN A 594 8.24 12.36 -5.73
C GLN A 594 8.34 10.95 -5.14
N GLN A 595 8.00 9.96 -5.97
CA GLN A 595 8.13 8.55 -5.63
C GLN A 595 9.47 8.02 -6.14
N LEU A 596 10.07 7.15 -5.35
CA LEU A 596 11.29 6.41 -5.58
C LEU A 596 10.97 4.92 -5.51
N ILE A 597 11.91 4.10 -5.98
CA ILE A 597 11.74 2.65 -6.03
C ILE A 597 12.61 2.05 -4.92
N LEU A 598 12.00 1.30 -4.01
CA LEU A 598 12.70 0.43 -3.06
C LEU A 598 12.64 -1.00 -3.61
N ALA A 599 13.80 -1.59 -3.88
CA ALA A 599 13.95 -2.99 -4.26
C ALA A 599 14.78 -3.71 -3.19
N ALA A 600 14.33 -4.85 -2.67
CA ALA A 600 15.07 -5.61 -1.67
C ALA A 600 15.02 -7.11 -1.95
N GLY A 601 16.18 -7.75 -1.79
CA GLY A 601 16.37 -9.19 -1.87
C GLY A 601 16.65 -9.81 -0.49
N ASP A 602 17.52 -10.82 -0.47
CA ASP A 602 17.90 -11.56 0.74
C ASP A 602 18.97 -10.85 1.59
N GLN A 603 19.95 -10.21 0.96
CA GLN A 603 21.12 -9.61 1.61
C GLN A 603 21.24 -8.11 1.39
N GLU A 604 20.57 -7.55 0.38
CA GLU A 604 20.69 -6.15 0.02
C GLU A 604 19.34 -5.54 -0.35
N ALA A 605 19.12 -4.31 0.11
CA ALA A 605 18.07 -3.42 -0.36
C ALA A 605 18.69 -2.20 -1.05
N VAL A 606 18.08 -1.78 -2.16
CA VAL A 606 18.54 -0.66 -2.98
C VAL A 606 17.41 0.33 -3.20
N VAL A 607 17.76 1.61 -3.22
CA VAL A 607 16.84 2.70 -3.56
C VAL A 607 17.23 3.26 -4.91
N LEU A 608 16.28 3.29 -5.84
CA LEU A 608 16.48 3.76 -7.20
C LEU A 608 15.65 5.02 -7.49
N SER A 609 16.18 5.89 -8.33
CA SER A 609 15.40 6.97 -8.92
C SER A 609 14.42 6.44 -9.97
N PRO A 610 13.31 7.16 -10.23
CA PRO A 610 12.44 6.85 -11.36
C PRO A 610 13.16 6.78 -12.72
N GLY A 611 14.31 7.47 -12.84
CA GLY A 611 15.14 7.49 -14.04
C GLY A 611 16.16 6.35 -14.14
N GLY A 612 16.18 5.40 -13.19
CA GLY A 612 17.05 4.22 -13.26
C GLY A 612 18.45 4.42 -12.69
N SER A 613 18.66 5.43 -11.83
CA SER A 613 19.93 5.61 -11.11
C SER A 613 19.87 5.00 -9.72
N LEU A 614 20.89 4.23 -9.33
CA LEU A 614 21.10 3.77 -7.97
C LEU A 614 21.43 4.96 -7.06
N LEU A 615 20.67 5.15 -5.97
CA LEU A 615 20.85 6.27 -5.04
C LEU A 615 21.55 5.83 -3.76
N THR A 616 21.14 4.70 -3.18
CA THR A 616 21.79 4.11 -2.01
C THR A 616 21.52 2.61 -1.98
N SER A 617 22.45 1.86 -1.38
CA SER A 617 22.27 0.46 -1.00
C SER A 617 22.31 0.31 0.52
N ILE A 618 21.73 -0.78 1.01
CA ILE A 618 21.54 -1.11 2.42
C ILE A 618 21.80 -2.61 2.55
N SER A 619 22.75 -2.99 3.41
CA SER A 619 22.98 -4.39 3.72
C SER A 619 21.96 -4.87 4.76
N LEU A 620 21.33 -6.01 4.46
CA LEU A 620 20.36 -6.67 5.33
C LEU A 620 21.08 -7.77 6.12
N PRO A 621 20.98 -7.79 7.46
CA PRO A 621 21.68 -8.78 8.29
C PRO A 621 21.11 -10.19 8.11
N VAL A 622 19.81 -10.30 7.82
CA VAL A 622 19.06 -11.56 7.70
C VAL A 622 17.99 -11.38 6.62
N PRO A 623 17.64 -12.44 5.86
CA PRO A 623 16.62 -12.34 4.82
C PRO A 623 15.24 -11.89 5.35
N PRO A 624 14.53 -11.02 4.60
CA PRO A 624 13.22 -10.53 4.97
C PRO A 624 12.16 -11.64 4.91
N THR A 625 11.33 -11.71 5.96
CA THR A 625 10.10 -12.53 6.00
C THR A 625 8.86 -11.74 5.59
N HIS A 626 8.99 -10.42 5.49
CA HIS A 626 7.97 -9.49 5.04
C HIS A 626 8.61 -8.44 4.14
N ALA A 627 7.82 -7.83 3.25
CA ALA A 627 8.28 -6.66 2.51
C ALA A 627 8.73 -5.55 3.48
N LEU A 628 9.80 -4.82 3.16
CA LEU A 628 10.32 -3.75 4.00
C LEU A 628 9.23 -2.70 4.26
N ILE A 629 9.10 -2.32 5.52
CA ILE A 629 8.10 -1.36 5.98
C ILE A 629 8.72 0.03 5.94
N CYS A 630 8.06 0.95 5.23
CA CYS A 630 8.50 2.33 5.08
C CYS A 630 7.63 3.23 5.96
N GLU A 631 8.13 3.64 7.12
CA GLU A 631 7.41 4.46 8.08
C GLU A 631 8.38 5.42 8.78
N ASP A 632 7.91 6.63 9.08
CA ASP A 632 8.66 7.60 9.89
C ASP A 632 8.52 7.21 11.37
N PHE A 633 9.49 6.51 11.96
CA PHE A 633 9.46 6.17 13.38
C PHE A 633 10.27 7.12 14.25
N THR A 634 11.18 7.90 13.66
CA THR A 634 11.94 8.94 14.36
C THR A 634 11.18 10.26 14.51
N ASN A 635 10.06 10.42 13.81
CA ASN A 635 9.22 11.62 13.74
C ASN A 635 9.96 12.86 13.21
N ASP A 636 10.94 12.66 12.33
CA ASP A 636 11.70 13.73 11.68
C ASP A 636 11.14 14.10 10.28
N ARG A 637 10.03 13.47 9.88
CA ARG A 637 9.36 13.56 8.59
C ARG A 637 10.13 12.91 7.43
N LEU A 638 11.18 12.16 7.72
CA LEU A 638 11.84 11.29 6.77
C LEU A 638 11.24 9.89 6.86
N THR A 639 11.42 9.11 5.80
CA THR A 639 10.87 7.75 5.77
C THR A 639 11.94 6.79 6.21
N ASP A 640 11.79 6.24 7.41
CA ASP A 640 12.67 5.21 7.93
C ASP A 640 12.24 3.82 7.41
N LEU A 641 13.10 2.81 7.59
CA LEU A 641 12.84 1.45 7.12
C LEU A 641 12.86 0.46 8.29
N ILE A 642 11.93 -0.48 8.27
CA ILE A 642 11.87 -1.59 9.22
C ILE A 642 11.96 -2.91 8.44
N LEU A 643 12.91 -3.74 8.84
CA LEU A 643 13.14 -5.09 8.34
C LEU A 643 12.59 -6.11 9.35
N VAL A 644 11.77 -7.04 8.88
CA VAL A 644 11.20 -8.13 9.68
C VAL A 644 11.79 -9.45 9.21
N THR A 645 12.35 -10.21 10.14
CA THR A 645 13.11 -11.44 9.87
C THR A 645 12.56 -12.58 10.73
N SER A 646 13.07 -13.80 10.55
CA SER A 646 12.70 -14.94 11.40
C SER A 646 13.19 -14.81 12.84
N ASN A 647 14.24 -14.02 13.10
CA ASN A 647 14.88 -13.90 14.41
C ASN A 647 14.62 -12.56 15.12
N GLY A 648 13.92 -11.63 14.47
CA GLY A 648 13.69 -10.31 15.05
C GLY A 648 13.31 -9.22 14.05
N VAL A 649 13.26 -8.00 14.56
CA VAL A 649 12.93 -6.78 13.82
C VAL A 649 14.09 -5.80 13.92
N TYR A 650 14.46 -5.18 12.80
CA TYR A 650 15.57 -4.24 12.68
C TYR A 650 15.07 -2.91 12.11
N GLY A 651 15.57 -1.79 12.63
CA GLY A 651 15.23 -0.45 12.16
C GLY A 651 16.43 0.28 11.56
N TYR A 652 16.20 0.93 10.42
CA TYR A 652 17.15 1.79 9.74
C TYR A 652 16.61 3.21 9.66
N VAL A 653 17.40 4.19 10.08
CA VAL A 653 17.04 5.61 10.05
C VAL A 653 17.56 6.27 8.78
N GLN A 654 16.71 7.05 8.13
CA GLN A 654 17.13 7.83 6.98
C GLN A 654 17.98 9.02 7.46
N THR A 655 19.21 9.10 6.96
CA THR A 655 20.12 10.23 7.24
C THR A 655 20.40 11.02 5.97
N ARG A 656 20.48 12.34 6.12
CA ARG A 656 20.89 13.23 5.04
C ARG A 656 22.33 13.64 5.25
N GLN A 657 23.15 13.43 4.23
CA GLN A 657 24.49 13.97 4.20
C GLN A 657 24.41 15.32 3.48
N PRO A 658 24.88 16.43 4.09
CA PRO A 658 25.05 17.66 3.32
C PRO A 658 25.99 17.36 2.15
N GLY A 659 25.71 17.90 0.96
CA GLY A 659 26.44 17.63 -0.26
C GLY A 659 27.93 17.97 -0.14
N ALA A 660 28.71 17.02 0.38
CA ALA A 660 30.10 17.22 0.76
C ALA A 660 30.97 17.55 -0.46
N LEU A 661 30.62 17.02 -1.64
CA LEU A 661 31.32 17.30 -2.88
C LEU A 661 31.13 18.75 -3.34
N PHE A 662 29.91 19.28 -3.32
CA PHE A 662 29.66 20.68 -3.71
C PHE A 662 30.24 21.65 -2.68
N PHE A 663 30.11 21.34 -1.39
CA PHE A 663 30.75 22.13 -0.35
C PHE A 663 32.27 22.11 -0.46
N SER A 664 32.88 20.93 -0.62
CA SER A 664 34.34 20.76 -0.73
C SER A 664 34.90 21.38 -2.01
N THR A 665 34.21 21.25 -3.15
CA THR A 665 34.65 21.90 -4.41
C THR A 665 34.60 23.41 -4.30
N LEU A 666 33.57 23.96 -3.64
CA LEU A 666 33.45 25.40 -3.48
C LEU A 666 34.45 25.96 -2.45
N VAL A 667 34.67 25.26 -1.34
CA VAL A 667 35.77 25.57 -0.41
C VAL A 667 37.13 25.47 -1.12
N GLY A 668 37.33 24.45 -1.97
CA GLY A 668 38.52 24.30 -2.80
C GLY A 668 38.72 25.48 -3.76
N CYS A 669 37.68 25.89 -4.48
CA CYS A 669 37.71 27.09 -5.33
C CYS A 669 38.04 28.36 -4.53
N LEU A 670 37.49 28.50 -3.33
CA LEU A 670 37.76 29.63 -2.45
C LEU A 670 39.23 29.66 -1.99
N LEU A 671 39.82 28.49 -1.64
CA LEU A 671 41.24 28.37 -1.30
C LEU A 671 42.15 28.73 -2.48
N VAL A 672 41.81 28.30 -3.71
CA VAL A 672 42.57 28.66 -4.91
C VAL A 672 42.52 30.17 -5.16
N VAL A 673 41.35 30.80 -5.06
CA VAL A 673 41.20 32.25 -5.21
C VAL A 673 42.01 33.00 -4.14
N MET A 674 41.99 32.54 -2.88
CA MET A 674 42.82 33.10 -1.83
C MET A 674 44.32 32.97 -2.12
N GLY A 675 44.75 31.81 -2.64
CA GLY A 675 46.14 31.57 -3.05
C GLY A 675 46.59 32.52 -4.17
N VAL A 676 45.78 32.68 -5.22
CA VAL A 676 46.05 33.60 -6.33
C VAL A 676 46.15 35.05 -5.84
N ILE A 677 45.24 35.45 -4.94
CA ILE A 677 45.26 36.79 -4.34
C ILE A 677 46.52 36.99 -3.50
N PHE A 678 46.92 36.02 -2.68
CA PHE A 678 48.12 36.09 -1.85
C PHE A 678 49.39 36.24 -2.71
N VAL A 679 49.52 35.42 -3.75
CA VAL A 679 50.66 35.49 -4.69
C VAL A 679 50.67 36.82 -5.44
N SER A 680 49.52 37.31 -5.92
CA SER A 680 49.40 38.61 -6.59
C SER A 680 49.78 39.77 -5.67
N GLN A 681 49.42 39.70 -4.37
CA GLN A 681 49.83 40.71 -3.40
C GLN A 681 51.32 40.67 -3.10
N HIS A 682 51.90 39.48 -2.96
CA HIS A 682 53.33 39.34 -2.72
C HIS A 682 54.16 39.87 -3.90
N LEU A 683 53.75 39.54 -5.13
CA LEU A 683 54.40 40.03 -6.36
C LEU A 683 54.23 41.55 -6.56
N ASN A 684 53.09 42.11 -6.19
CA ASN A 684 52.86 43.57 -6.26
C ASN A 684 53.56 44.34 -5.13
N SER A 685 53.78 43.71 -3.95
CA SER A 685 54.53 44.31 -2.85
C SER A 685 56.02 44.46 -3.16
N ILE A 686 56.58 43.57 -3.99
CA ILE A 686 57.99 43.62 -4.41
C ILE A 686 58.27 44.82 -5.35
N LYS A 687 57.24 45.45 -5.93
CA LYS A 687 57.37 46.60 -6.85
C LYS A 687 57.16 47.98 -6.20
N GLY A 688 57.12 48.07 -4.87
CA GLY A 688 57.06 49.36 -4.14
C GLY A 688 58.41 50.10 -4.11
N LYS A 689 58.47 51.28 -4.74
CA LYS A 689 59.65 52.15 -5.00
C LYS A 689 60.53 52.52 -3.78
N PRO A 690 61.83 52.82 -4.00
CA PRO A 690 62.74 53.33 -2.96
C PRO A 690 62.40 54.76 -2.51
N ARG A 691 62.60 55.05 -1.22
CA ARG A 691 62.55 56.39 -0.63
C ARG A 691 63.58 57.31 -1.29
N VAL A 692 63.14 58.42 -1.86
CA VAL A 692 64.01 59.55 -2.23
C VAL A 692 64.23 60.40 -0.97
N LEU A 693 65.49 60.44 -0.50
CA LEU A 693 65.98 61.39 0.49
C LEU A 693 66.26 62.72 -0.21
N THR A 694 65.62 63.78 0.26
CA THR A 694 65.98 65.18 -0.04
C THR A 694 67.32 65.51 0.61
N GLY A 695 68.33 65.85 -0.20
CA GLY A 695 69.59 66.44 0.22
C GLY A 695 69.71 67.86 -0.31
N GLN A 696 70.14 68.77 0.57
CA GLN A 696 70.37 70.20 0.38
C GLN A 696 71.42 70.51 -0.70
N GLN A 697 71.15 71.55 -1.50
CA GLN A 697 72.00 72.74 -1.58
C GLN A 697 71.10 73.97 -1.45
#